data_AF-A0A1V6FMF2-F1
#
_entry.id   AF-A0A1V6FMF2-F1
#
_cell.length_a   1.000
_cell.length_b   1.000
_cell.length_c   1.000
_cell.angle_alpha   90.00
_cell.angle_beta   90.00
_cell.angle_gamma   90.00
#
_symmetry.space_group_name_H-M   'P 1'
#
loop_
_entity.id
_entity.type
_entity.pdbx_description
1 polymer ?
#
loop_
_entity_poly.entity_id
_entity_poly.type
_entity_poly.pdbx_seq_one_letter_code
_entity_poly.pdbx_strand_id
1 'polypeptide(L)'
;MLKKVFSAALCCLPLGLLAQPLTNPGFEQGAASWNLPQPICQIAPGEGRNGTAALVWENTDTSLPLPRPRATQELKLQANQTYRISCFVKGRIDQLDRFNIGASFYLQIMNGNDVISYLYVRGMTQSSEEWQYVSKDFTFPPNADRCIVSAGIHHLGTGKAYFDDFNLENLNEYFIYMTSPGMGTVFLDDPTVRAAVYYTGPELPAGLQARLTVAGQAVLAAITDSQAVFRLPELPVGPASARLELLAADGATVLASETHLLSIRPPEYRRQVANACWIDSRGRAIVNGKPFLPVGLFIGSCPKDHIDTIADSAFNCIASYSALNLYYGAKPANSQQAIAAIREVMDYFQQKNLKLIFSLQHVYDTNMRYALKQWHEISGPDAIVQAVVPALKDHPALLSWYTNDERPLDFLHVVKQRRDLINSLDDAHPTWSLSMLFTMMYRYAPTGDVLGCDPYPIHSPKPRQMDVVDLAGAMTKRTGMPYWAVPQLYNSSFSAANKTINTAHDPTREEMRAMSLRLASEGATGFIFYHFWNIRNPNIPVPGYFQQRWEDVKDVAATLKSLEPWLLADAWPEPVLCSSVEGKVHVTRFQANDGRDCFIVTANGPGHSQAAFTTPAPMRSLYGLATTAGDNTWNFTADGIAADILWPQ
;
A
#
# COMPACT_ATOMS: atom_id res chain seq x y z
N MET A 1 11.78 49.75 -26.18
CA MET A 1 12.50 48.83 -25.29
C MET A 1 12.49 49.40 -23.88
N LEU A 2 11.57 48.97 -23.03
CA LEU A 2 11.60 49.22 -21.58
C LEU A 2 10.92 48.03 -20.90
N LYS A 3 11.65 47.35 -20.02
CA LYS A 3 11.18 46.21 -19.21
C LYS A 3 10.12 46.69 -18.21
N LYS A 4 8.95 46.06 -18.21
CA LYS A 4 7.97 46.16 -17.11
C LYS A 4 7.95 44.86 -16.34
N VAL A 5 8.33 44.97 -15.07
CA VAL A 5 8.09 43.99 -14.01
C VAL A 5 6.60 44.01 -13.70
N PHE A 6 5.93 42.86 -13.77
CA PHE A 6 4.58 42.68 -13.23
C PHE A 6 4.69 41.81 -11.98
N SER A 7 4.53 42.45 -10.81
CA SER A 7 4.24 41.77 -9.56
C SER A 7 2.83 41.18 -9.62
N ALA A 8 2.72 39.87 -9.48
CA ALA A 8 1.45 39.21 -9.20
C ALA A 8 1.14 39.42 -7.72
N ALA A 9 0.22 40.35 -7.42
CA ALA A 9 -0.36 40.49 -6.09
C ALA A 9 -1.34 39.31 -5.88
N LEU A 10 -0.92 38.32 -5.09
CA LEU A 10 -1.78 37.29 -4.55
C LEU A 10 -2.82 37.96 -3.64
N CYS A 11 -4.09 37.99 -4.05
CA CYS A 11 -5.18 38.34 -3.14
C CYS A 11 -5.37 37.17 -2.18
N CYS A 12 -4.71 37.23 -1.02
CA CYS A 12 -5.05 36.42 0.14
C CYS A 12 -6.42 36.88 0.67
N LEU A 13 -7.48 36.15 0.33
CA LEU A 13 -8.71 36.16 1.14
C LEU A 13 -8.38 35.52 2.49
N PRO A 14 -8.91 36.03 3.61
CA PRO A 14 -8.62 35.49 4.92
C PRO A 14 -9.35 34.16 5.08
N LEU A 15 -8.66 33.06 4.84
CA LEU A 15 -9.01 31.79 5.45
C LEU A 15 -9.05 32.04 6.96
N GLY A 16 -10.19 31.75 7.59
CA GLY A 16 -10.34 31.90 9.03
C GLY A 16 -9.15 31.28 9.75
N LEU A 17 -8.57 32.01 10.70
CA LEU A 17 -7.54 31.50 11.60
C LEU A 17 -8.14 30.34 12.41
N LEU A 18 -8.13 29.15 11.83
CA LEU A 18 -8.01 27.93 12.62
C LEU A 18 -6.63 28.03 13.28
N ALA A 19 -6.59 27.97 14.61
CA ALA A 19 -5.34 27.93 15.36
C ALA A 19 -4.42 26.87 14.73
N GLN A 20 -3.16 27.21 14.48
CA GLN A 20 -2.20 26.21 14.01
C GLN A 20 -2.15 25.08 15.04
N PRO A 21 -2.35 23.80 14.64
CA PRO A 21 -2.39 22.69 15.59
C PRO A 21 -1.11 22.55 16.41
N LEU A 22 0.02 22.94 15.81
CA LEU A 22 1.32 22.96 16.43
C LEU A 22 1.52 24.30 17.16
N THR A 23 1.77 24.24 18.46
CA THR A 23 2.00 25.42 19.30
C THR A 23 3.45 25.50 19.76
N ASN A 24 3.92 26.74 19.99
CA ASN A 24 5.30 27.05 20.40
C ASN A 24 6.38 26.32 19.55
N PRO A 25 6.35 26.45 18.21
CA PRO A 25 7.21 25.68 17.31
C PRO A 25 8.72 26.01 17.40
N GLY A 26 9.05 27.24 17.79
CA GLY A 26 10.43 27.71 17.99
C GLY A 26 10.84 27.83 19.46
N PHE A 27 10.05 27.25 20.39
CA PHE A 27 10.39 27.17 21.82
C PHE A 27 10.57 28.51 22.58
N GLU A 28 10.25 29.65 21.97
CA GLU A 28 10.35 31.00 22.58
C GLU A 28 9.50 31.17 23.84
N GLN A 29 8.47 30.35 24.01
CA GLN A 29 7.60 30.35 25.20
C GLN A 29 8.03 29.26 26.21
N GLY A 30 9.30 28.85 26.18
CA GLY A 30 9.83 27.78 27.01
C GLY A 30 9.18 26.44 26.66
N ALA A 31 8.75 25.69 27.68
CA ALA A 31 8.12 24.37 27.51
C ALA A 31 6.61 24.42 27.22
N ALA A 32 6.03 25.59 26.96
CA ALA A 32 4.58 25.72 26.74
C ALA A 32 4.10 24.72 25.67
N SER A 33 3.08 23.93 26.03
CA SER A 33 2.48 22.85 25.23
C SER A 33 3.37 21.65 24.87
N TRP A 34 4.64 21.66 25.22
CA TRP A 34 5.55 20.53 25.05
C TRP A 34 5.76 19.81 26.38
N ASN A 35 5.55 18.50 26.40
CA ASN A 35 5.99 17.68 27.51
C ASN A 35 7.49 17.38 27.35
N LEU A 36 8.30 17.85 28.31
CA LEU A 36 9.76 17.74 28.31
C LEU A 36 10.24 16.88 29.49
N PRO A 37 10.47 15.57 29.28
CA PRO A 37 10.98 14.69 30.33
C PRO A 37 12.38 15.13 30.79
N GLN A 38 12.47 15.54 32.06
CA GLN A 38 13.73 15.88 32.69
C GLN A 38 14.49 14.61 33.13
N PRO A 39 15.83 14.63 33.14
CA PRO A 39 16.71 15.73 32.73
C PRO A 39 17.09 15.72 31.23
N ILE A 40 16.50 14.83 30.43
CA ILE A 40 16.93 14.56 29.04
C ILE A 40 16.52 15.67 28.07
N CYS A 41 15.35 16.26 28.27
CA CYS A 41 14.78 17.28 27.38
C CYS A 41 14.76 18.63 28.09
N GLN A 42 15.35 19.67 27.51
CA GLN A 42 15.36 21.01 28.09
C GLN A 42 15.26 22.08 26.99
N ILE A 43 14.87 23.30 27.37
CA ILE A 43 14.93 24.45 26.47
C ILE A 43 16.22 25.21 26.73
N ALA A 44 17.01 25.47 25.68
CA ALA A 44 18.23 26.25 25.74
C ALA A 44 18.02 27.61 25.05
N PRO A 45 17.86 28.71 25.82
CA PRO A 45 17.72 30.05 25.25
C PRO A 45 19.00 30.47 24.50
N GLY A 46 18.84 31.03 23.29
CA GLY A 46 19.97 31.54 22.49
C GLY A 46 20.75 30.50 21.70
N GLU A 47 20.46 29.20 21.86
CA GLU A 47 21.15 28.11 21.15
C GLU A 47 20.45 27.66 19.85
N GLY A 48 19.27 28.23 19.57
CA GLY A 48 18.44 28.03 18.38
C GLY A 48 18.94 28.75 17.13
N ARG A 49 18.17 28.65 16.06
CA ARG A 49 18.44 29.26 14.76
C ARG A 49 18.32 30.77 14.87
N ASN A 50 19.36 31.48 14.46
CA ASN A 50 19.40 32.94 14.55
C ASN A 50 19.31 33.48 16.01
N GLY A 51 19.71 32.69 17.01
CA GLY A 51 19.75 33.11 18.41
C GLY A 51 18.42 32.97 19.17
N THR A 52 17.48 32.19 18.64
CA THR A 52 16.23 31.76 19.30
C THR A 52 16.50 30.73 20.41
N ALA A 53 15.45 30.34 21.13
CA ALA A 53 15.48 29.15 21.97
C ALA A 53 15.51 27.88 21.12
N ALA A 54 16.09 26.79 21.66
CA ALA A 54 16.04 25.48 21.05
C ALA A 54 15.59 24.42 22.06
N LEU A 55 14.87 23.41 21.57
CA LEU A 55 14.73 22.16 22.30
C LEU A 55 16.05 21.39 22.23
N VAL A 56 16.58 21.03 23.39
CA VAL A 56 17.75 20.15 23.53
C VAL A 56 17.29 18.81 24.03
N TRP A 57 17.70 17.76 23.33
CA TRP A 57 17.63 16.38 23.79
C TRP A 57 19.06 15.90 24.04
N GLU A 58 19.40 15.51 25.26
CA GLU A 58 20.72 15.00 25.60
C GLU A 58 20.62 13.73 26.44
N ASN A 59 21.24 12.66 25.96
CA ASN A 59 21.43 11.45 26.74
C ASN A 59 22.71 10.75 26.27
N THR A 60 23.67 10.61 27.16
CA THR A 60 24.89 9.84 26.97
C THR A 60 24.88 8.51 27.73
N ASP A 61 23.90 8.31 28.62
CA ASP A 61 23.82 7.13 29.47
C ASP A 61 23.10 5.99 28.73
N THR A 62 23.83 4.95 28.35
CA THR A 62 23.24 3.76 27.69
C THR A 62 22.46 2.86 28.65
N SER A 63 22.48 3.10 29.97
CA SER A 63 21.81 2.27 30.98
C SER A 63 20.34 2.63 31.22
N LEU A 64 19.86 3.82 30.83
CA LEU A 64 18.44 4.17 31.08
C LEU A 64 17.47 3.25 30.32
N PRO A 65 16.26 3.04 30.89
CA PRO A 65 15.23 2.22 30.26
C PRO A 65 14.86 2.67 28.85
N LEU A 66 14.51 1.69 28.02
CA LEU A 66 13.96 1.89 26.68
C LEU A 66 12.42 1.78 26.71
N PRO A 67 11.70 2.54 25.86
CA PRO A 67 12.20 3.58 24.97
C PRO A 67 12.66 4.82 25.74
N ARG A 68 13.68 5.52 25.22
CA ARG A 68 14.17 6.75 25.84
C ARG A 68 13.08 7.83 25.90
N PRO A 69 12.99 8.60 27.00
CA PRO A 69 12.10 9.76 27.07
C PRO A 69 12.39 10.75 25.95
N ARG A 70 11.34 11.36 25.40
CA ARG A 70 11.41 12.31 24.28
C ARG A 70 10.53 13.52 24.59
N ALA A 71 10.89 14.66 24.01
CA ALA A 71 10.01 15.81 24.01
C ALA A 71 8.80 15.49 23.14
N THR A 72 7.59 15.78 23.62
CA THR A 72 6.36 15.42 22.92
C THR A 72 5.36 16.57 22.87
N GLN A 73 4.62 16.66 21.77
CA GLN A 73 3.42 17.48 21.64
C GLN A 73 2.31 16.68 20.98
N GLU A 74 1.09 16.78 21.51
CA GLU A 74 -0.10 16.18 20.92
C GLU A 74 -0.78 17.18 19.99
N LEU A 75 -1.11 16.74 18.78
CA LEU A 75 -1.75 17.53 17.73
C LEU A 75 -3.12 16.94 17.41
N LYS A 76 -4.14 17.77 17.39
CA LYS A 76 -5.45 17.43 16.82
C LYS A 76 -5.47 17.88 15.37
N LEU A 77 -5.58 16.92 14.46
CA LEU A 77 -5.48 17.13 13.02
C LEU A 77 -6.80 16.80 12.35
N GLN A 78 -7.03 17.39 11.18
CA GLN A 78 -8.23 17.14 10.39
C GLN A 78 -8.08 15.81 9.64
N ALA A 79 -9.08 14.95 9.75
CA ALA A 79 -9.18 13.71 8.99
C ALA A 79 -9.02 13.98 7.47
N ASN A 80 -8.35 13.07 6.78
CA ASN A 80 -8.11 13.07 5.33
C ASN A 80 -7.24 14.21 4.78
N GLN A 81 -6.79 15.15 5.61
CA GLN A 81 -5.82 16.19 5.25
C GLN A 81 -4.39 15.61 5.26
N THR A 82 -3.62 15.91 4.23
CA THR A 82 -2.17 15.69 4.20
C THR A 82 -1.44 16.91 4.70
N TYR A 83 -0.50 16.66 5.61
CA TYR A 83 0.38 17.64 6.19
C TYR A 83 1.81 17.36 5.79
N ARG A 84 2.63 18.40 5.68
CA ARG A 84 4.08 18.30 5.84
C ARG A 84 4.45 18.86 7.20
N ILE A 85 5.09 18.04 8.01
CA ILE A 85 5.74 18.47 9.23
C ILE A 85 7.25 18.56 8.98
N SER A 86 7.89 19.57 9.54
CA SER A 86 9.33 19.73 9.44
C SER A 86 9.94 20.39 10.67
N CYS A 87 11.24 20.26 10.84
CA CYS A 87 12.03 21.06 11.77
C CYS A 87 13.49 21.15 11.29
N PHE A 88 14.28 21.94 11.99
CA PHE A 88 15.73 21.91 11.84
C PHE A 88 16.38 21.18 13.01
N VAL A 89 17.43 20.41 12.71
CA VAL A 89 18.19 19.64 13.69
C VAL A 89 19.70 19.88 13.52
N LYS A 90 20.43 19.98 14.64
CA LYS A 90 21.90 19.92 14.69
C LYS A 90 22.34 19.16 15.94
N GLY A 91 23.62 18.85 16.06
CA GLY A 91 24.22 18.34 17.30
C GLY A 91 25.19 17.19 17.10
N ARG A 92 25.42 16.44 18.17
CA ARG A 92 26.39 15.34 18.27
C ARG A 92 25.67 14.00 18.38
N ILE A 93 26.04 13.05 17.53
CA ILE A 93 25.58 11.66 17.60
C ILE A 93 26.73 10.80 18.15
N ASP A 94 26.58 10.30 19.38
CA ASP A 94 27.58 9.46 20.04
C ASP A 94 27.41 7.99 19.64
N GLN A 95 26.16 7.55 19.55
CA GLN A 95 25.80 6.20 19.08
C GLN A 95 24.57 6.26 18.20
N LEU A 96 24.66 5.66 17.01
CA LEU A 96 23.50 5.40 16.17
C LEU A 96 22.69 4.23 16.71
N ASP A 97 21.41 4.26 16.41
CA ASP A 97 20.55 3.13 16.64
C ASP A 97 20.80 1.98 15.62
N ARG A 98 20.19 0.81 15.84
CA ARG A 98 20.33 -0.35 14.93
C ARG A 98 19.76 -0.14 13.52
N PHE A 99 18.91 0.87 13.33
CA PHE A 99 18.31 1.23 12.04
C PHE A 99 19.07 2.38 11.34
N ASN A 100 20.21 2.82 11.89
CA ASN A 100 20.98 3.97 11.43
C ASN A 100 20.16 5.27 11.37
N ILE A 101 19.31 5.50 12.36
CA ILE A 101 18.54 6.72 12.59
C ILE A 101 19.16 7.46 13.78
N GLY A 102 19.54 8.72 13.59
CA GLY A 102 20.09 9.56 14.65
C GLY A 102 19.08 10.58 15.19
N ALA A 103 19.43 11.86 15.22
CA ALA A 103 18.56 12.92 15.75
C ALA A 103 17.46 13.28 14.74
N SER A 104 16.19 13.15 15.15
CA SER A 104 15.02 13.37 14.28
C SER A 104 13.75 13.65 15.10
N PHE A 105 12.63 13.75 14.40
CA PHE A 105 11.30 13.65 14.99
C PHE A 105 10.54 12.41 14.48
N TYR A 106 9.50 12.03 15.21
CA TYR A 106 8.68 10.84 14.97
C TYR A 106 7.21 11.19 15.14
N LEU A 107 6.35 10.54 14.38
CA LEU A 107 4.91 10.70 14.50
C LEU A 107 4.29 9.39 14.97
N GLN A 108 3.41 9.47 15.96
CA GLN A 108 2.52 8.39 16.35
C GLN A 108 1.10 8.83 16.06
N ILE A 109 0.44 8.14 15.14
CA ILE A 109 -0.97 8.37 14.84
C ILE A 109 -1.77 7.47 15.75
N MET A 110 -2.68 8.07 16.53
CA MET A 110 -3.41 7.39 17.60
C MET A 110 -4.89 7.22 17.22
N ASN A 111 -5.49 6.16 17.76
CA ASN A 111 -6.93 6.01 17.89
C ASN A 111 -7.21 5.44 19.29
N GLY A 112 -7.79 6.24 20.17
CA GLY A 112 -7.95 5.89 21.58
C GLY A 112 -6.60 5.75 22.27
N ASN A 113 -6.32 4.58 22.84
CA ASN A 113 -5.04 4.30 23.51
C ASN A 113 -4.01 3.66 22.59
N ASP A 114 -4.39 3.33 21.36
CA ASP A 114 -3.57 2.53 20.47
C ASP A 114 -2.89 3.38 19.40
N VAL A 115 -1.67 2.97 19.05
CA VAL A 115 -0.93 3.54 17.92
C VAL A 115 -1.29 2.76 16.67
N ILE A 116 -1.96 3.42 15.72
CA ILE A 116 -2.37 2.80 14.45
C ILE A 116 -1.33 3.00 13.33
N SER A 117 -0.40 3.95 13.49
CA SER A 117 0.72 4.12 12.58
C SER A 117 1.90 4.83 13.25
N TYR A 118 3.11 4.36 12.95
CA TYR A 118 4.38 5.02 13.29
C TYR A 118 5.02 5.56 12.02
N LEU A 119 5.38 6.84 12.01
CA LEU A 119 6.16 7.44 10.93
C LEU A 119 7.51 7.86 11.47
N TYR A 120 8.53 7.11 11.06
CA TYR A 120 9.92 7.44 11.32
C TYR A 120 10.44 8.37 10.23
N VAL A 121 11.12 9.43 10.65
CA VAL A 121 11.77 10.37 9.75
C VAL A 121 13.27 10.15 9.83
N ARG A 122 13.92 9.93 8.69
CA ARG A 122 15.39 9.90 8.65
C ARG A 122 15.89 11.30 8.96
N GLY A 123 16.52 11.43 10.12
CA GLY A 123 17.16 12.67 10.54
C GLY A 123 18.67 12.59 10.40
N MET A 124 19.36 13.37 11.23
CA MET A 124 20.81 13.51 11.23
C MET A 124 21.50 12.24 11.72
N THR A 125 22.26 11.56 10.84
CA THR A 125 22.99 10.32 11.17
C THR A 125 24.46 10.53 11.52
N GLN A 126 24.97 11.75 11.38
CA GLN A 126 26.34 12.14 11.70
C GLN A 126 26.31 13.44 12.51
N SER A 127 27.27 13.63 13.40
CA SER A 127 27.40 14.91 14.12
C SER A 127 27.54 16.08 13.15
N SER A 128 26.82 17.16 13.40
CA SER A 128 26.83 18.38 12.60
C SER A 128 26.57 19.58 13.50
N GLU A 129 27.40 20.61 13.40
CA GLU A 129 27.11 21.91 14.01
C GLU A 129 26.19 22.76 13.12
N GLU A 130 26.09 22.43 11.83
CA GLU A 130 25.18 23.05 10.89
C GLU A 130 23.77 22.49 11.05
N TRP A 131 22.78 23.38 10.95
CA TRP A 131 21.37 23.04 10.98
C TRP A 131 20.92 22.33 9.71
N GLN A 132 20.39 21.13 9.87
CA GLN A 132 19.84 20.31 8.79
C GLN A 132 18.31 20.37 8.81
N TYR A 133 17.70 20.59 7.64
CA TYR A 133 16.25 20.55 7.48
C TYR A 133 15.77 19.10 7.37
N VAL A 134 14.77 18.74 8.17
CA VAL A 134 14.16 17.41 8.17
C VAL A 134 12.66 17.57 8.02
N SER A 135 12.03 16.81 7.11
CA SER A 135 10.59 16.87 6.88
C SER A 135 9.97 15.50 6.62
N LYS A 136 8.64 15.44 6.79
CA LYS A 136 7.84 14.26 6.45
C LYS A 136 6.43 14.67 6.06
N ASP A 137 5.98 14.11 4.94
CA ASP A 137 4.60 14.21 4.47
C ASP A 137 3.80 13.02 4.98
N PHE A 138 2.56 13.27 5.41
CA PHE A 138 1.63 12.23 5.81
C PHE A 138 0.17 12.68 5.69
N THR A 139 -0.70 11.77 5.31
CA THR A 139 -2.16 11.97 5.40
C THR A 139 -2.64 11.55 6.78
N PHE A 140 -3.34 12.44 7.49
CA PHE A 140 -3.95 12.12 8.76
C PHE A 140 -5.19 11.22 8.53
N PRO A 141 -5.19 9.97 9.05
CA PRO A 141 -6.24 9.01 8.74
C PRO A 141 -7.62 9.42 9.26
N PRO A 142 -8.71 9.00 8.57
CA PRO A 142 -10.07 9.33 9.00
C PRO A 142 -10.49 8.65 10.31
N ASN A 143 -9.84 7.54 10.67
CA ASN A 143 -10.08 6.80 11.91
C ASN A 143 -9.12 7.19 13.04
N ALA A 144 -8.28 8.23 12.87
CA ALA A 144 -7.37 8.72 13.90
C ALA A 144 -7.99 9.87 14.70
N ASP A 145 -7.64 9.98 15.98
CA ASP A 145 -8.12 11.04 16.87
C ASP A 145 -7.08 12.15 17.13
N ARG A 146 -5.79 11.79 17.20
CA ARG A 146 -4.68 12.71 17.39
C ARG A 146 -3.36 12.14 16.86
N CYS A 147 -2.39 13.03 16.70
CA CYS A 147 -1.01 12.72 16.33
C CYS A 147 -0.07 13.18 17.44
N ILE A 148 0.84 12.32 17.89
CA ILE A 148 1.90 12.70 18.84
C ILE A 148 3.18 12.91 18.05
N VAL A 149 3.71 14.14 18.08
CA VAL A 149 5.06 14.46 17.59
C VAL A 149 6.04 14.22 18.72
N SER A 150 7.07 13.42 18.48
CA SER A 150 8.17 13.18 19.42
C SER A 150 9.49 13.63 18.82
N ALA A 151 10.31 14.41 19.54
CA ALA A 151 11.63 14.83 19.09
C ALA A 151 12.75 14.26 19.98
N GLY A 152 13.84 13.81 19.35
CA GLY A 152 15.01 13.27 20.04
C GLY A 152 15.89 12.38 19.17
N ILE A 153 16.95 11.82 19.75
CA ILE A 153 17.73 10.77 19.10
C ILE A 153 16.95 9.45 19.15
N HIS A 154 17.03 8.65 18.08
CA HIS A 154 16.24 7.42 17.95
C HIS A 154 16.44 6.43 19.11
N HIS A 155 15.48 5.52 19.30
CA HIS A 155 15.28 4.68 20.49
C HIS A 155 16.55 4.11 21.15
N LEU A 156 17.56 3.66 20.39
CA LEU A 156 18.79 3.07 20.92
C LEU A 156 20.01 4.00 20.88
N GLY A 157 19.88 5.18 20.28
CA GLY A 157 20.98 6.11 20.10
C GLY A 157 21.22 7.01 21.31
N THR A 158 22.42 7.58 21.36
CA THR A 158 22.88 8.53 22.38
C THR A 158 23.55 9.72 21.72
N GLY A 159 23.63 10.84 22.44
CA GLY A 159 24.19 12.08 21.95
C GLY A 159 23.47 13.30 22.50
N LYS A 160 23.70 14.43 21.83
CA LYS A 160 23.08 15.73 22.11
C LYS A 160 22.54 16.31 20.82
N ALA A 161 21.23 16.56 20.76
CA ALA A 161 20.57 17.11 19.60
C ALA A 161 19.81 18.39 19.97
N TYR A 162 19.85 19.35 19.06
CA TYR A 162 19.12 20.60 19.12
C TYR A 162 18.05 20.57 18.04
N PHE A 163 16.84 20.97 18.38
CA PHE A 163 15.71 21.09 17.47
C PHE A 163 15.13 22.50 17.55
N ASP A 164 14.77 23.05 16.40
CA ASP A 164 14.17 24.37 16.31
C ASP A 164 13.29 24.50 15.05
N ASP A 165 12.47 25.56 15.01
CA ASP A 165 11.62 25.94 13.88
C ASP A 165 10.74 24.77 13.39
N PHE A 166 10.00 24.12 14.31
CA PHE A 166 8.99 23.15 13.88
C PHE A 166 7.93 23.84 13.01
N ASN A 167 7.48 23.19 11.95
CA ASN A 167 6.42 23.70 11.09
C ASN A 167 5.46 22.59 10.71
N LEU A 168 4.18 22.93 10.58
CA LEU A 168 3.13 22.04 10.10
C LEU A 168 2.33 22.76 9.02
N GLU A 169 2.48 22.34 7.77
CA GLU A 169 1.80 22.92 6.60
C GLU A 169 0.75 21.96 6.03
N ASN A 170 -0.36 22.51 5.54
CA ASN A 170 -1.33 21.78 4.72
C ASN A 170 -0.84 21.77 3.27
N LEU A 171 -0.73 20.60 2.65
CA LEU A 171 -0.23 20.51 1.27
C LEU A 171 -1.27 20.92 0.21
N ASN A 172 -2.53 20.47 0.32
CA ASN A 172 -3.63 20.82 -0.60
C ASN A 172 -3.25 20.71 -2.10
N GLU A 173 -2.51 19.66 -2.42
CA GLU A 173 -1.99 19.31 -3.73
C GLU A 173 -3.00 18.46 -4.51
N TYR A 174 -2.96 18.60 -5.84
CA TYR A 174 -3.77 17.81 -6.76
C TYR A 174 -2.93 16.77 -7.47
N PHE A 175 -3.50 15.59 -7.65
CA PHE A 175 -2.98 14.50 -8.46
C PHE A 175 -4.06 14.04 -9.42
N ILE A 176 -3.64 13.65 -10.62
CA ILE A 176 -4.50 12.98 -11.57
C ILE A 176 -3.72 11.84 -12.22
N TYR A 177 -4.30 10.65 -12.30
CA TYR A 177 -3.66 9.50 -12.92
C TYR A 177 -4.71 8.55 -13.51
N MET A 178 -4.31 7.81 -14.53
CA MET A 178 -5.17 6.83 -15.19
C MET A 178 -5.37 5.59 -14.31
N THR A 179 -6.63 5.20 -14.12
CA THR A 179 -7.02 3.98 -13.37
C THR A 179 -7.49 2.85 -14.30
N SER A 180 -7.95 3.19 -15.50
CA SER A 180 -8.33 2.23 -16.55
C SER A 180 -8.12 2.85 -17.93
N PRO A 181 -7.64 2.09 -18.92
CA PRO A 181 -7.22 0.69 -18.84
C PRO A 181 -5.90 0.54 -18.05
N GLY A 182 -5.72 -0.58 -17.35
CA GLY A 182 -4.54 -0.83 -16.50
C GLY A 182 -3.21 -0.61 -17.25
N MET A 183 -2.88 -1.50 -18.20
CA MET A 183 -1.62 -1.49 -18.96
C MET A 183 -1.52 -0.38 -20.03
N GLY A 184 -2.47 0.56 -20.06
CA GLY A 184 -2.58 1.55 -21.15
C GLY A 184 -3.18 0.99 -22.45
N THR A 185 -3.71 -0.24 -22.45
CA THR A 185 -4.29 -0.86 -23.64
C THR A 185 -5.75 -0.45 -23.84
N VAL A 186 -6.01 0.38 -24.83
CA VAL A 186 -7.36 0.83 -25.21
C VAL A 186 -7.83 0.00 -26.41
N PHE A 187 -9.04 -0.55 -26.33
CA PHE A 187 -9.61 -1.30 -27.45
C PHE A 187 -10.60 -0.45 -28.25
N LEU A 188 -10.64 -0.62 -29.57
CA LEU A 188 -11.53 0.17 -30.43
C LEU A 188 -13.03 -0.06 -30.16
N ASP A 189 -13.42 -1.23 -29.63
CA ASP A 189 -14.80 -1.53 -29.24
C ASP A 189 -15.17 -1.01 -27.84
N ASP A 190 -14.17 -0.64 -27.03
CA ASP A 190 -14.33 0.03 -25.74
C ASP A 190 -13.27 1.13 -25.56
N PRO A 191 -13.44 2.29 -26.24
CA PRO A 191 -12.47 3.38 -26.22
C PRO A 191 -12.60 4.22 -24.94
N THR A 192 -12.87 3.59 -23.80
CA THR A 192 -13.10 4.27 -22.52
C THR A 192 -11.81 4.36 -21.71
N VAL A 193 -11.50 5.56 -21.23
CA VAL A 193 -10.41 5.82 -20.29
C VAL A 193 -10.97 6.41 -19.01
N ARG A 194 -10.50 5.94 -17.86
CA ARG A 194 -10.86 6.47 -16.54
C ARG A 194 -9.62 7.00 -15.85
N ALA A 195 -9.78 8.14 -15.18
CA ALA A 195 -8.77 8.74 -14.34
C ALA A 195 -9.34 9.00 -12.95
N ALA A 196 -8.51 8.83 -11.92
CA ALA A 196 -8.81 9.29 -10.58
C ALA A 196 -8.15 10.64 -10.31
N VAL A 197 -8.83 11.47 -9.54
CA VAL A 197 -8.32 12.72 -8.98
C VAL A 197 -8.11 12.50 -7.50
N TYR A 198 -6.88 12.69 -7.04
CA TYR A 198 -6.60 12.68 -5.61
C TYR A 198 -6.25 14.10 -5.17
N TYR A 199 -6.96 14.58 -4.15
CA TYR A 199 -6.67 15.86 -3.51
C TYR A 199 -6.22 15.61 -2.08
N THR A 200 -5.13 16.26 -1.68
CA THR A 200 -4.53 16.06 -0.36
C THR A 200 -5.16 16.93 0.73
N GLY A 201 -6.14 17.75 0.41
CA GLY A 201 -7.04 18.35 1.40
C GLY A 201 -8.21 17.42 1.77
N PRO A 202 -9.07 17.85 2.72
CA PRO A 202 -10.16 17.04 3.26
C PRO A 202 -11.28 16.80 2.25
N GLU A 203 -11.56 17.79 1.40
CA GLU A 203 -12.65 17.77 0.42
C GLU A 203 -12.13 18.27 -0.93
N LEU A 204 -12.43 17.55 -2.00
CA LEU A 204 -12.08 17.93 -3.36
C LEU A 204 -12.89 19.17 -3.77
N PRO A 205 -12.25 20.27 -4.24
CA PRO A 205 -12.99 21.43 -4.70
C PRO A 205 -13.92 21.14 -5.88
N ALA A 206 -15.07 21.81 -5.91
CA ALA A 206 -16.08 21.64 -6.95
C ALA A 206 -15.68 22.34 -8.27
N GLY A 207 -16.33 21.92 -9.36
CA GLY A 207 -16.18 22.56 -10.68
C GLY A 207 -14.93 22.16 -11.46
N LEU A 208 -14.12 21.24 -10.95
CA LEU A 208 -12.95 20.72 -11.66
C LEU A 208 -13.37 19.97 -12.93
N GLN A 209 -12.50 20.03 -13.93
CA GLN A 209 -12.61 19.27 -15.18
C GLN A 209 -11.30 18.55 -15.43
N ALA A 210 -11.33 17.51 -16.27
CA ALA A 210 -10.12 16.91 -16.78
C ALA A 210 -10.10 16.93 -18.31
N ARG A 211 -8.90 17.04 -18.87
CA ARG A 211 -8.63 17.01 -20.30
C ARG A 211 -7.70 15.84 -20.60
N LEU A 212 -8.09 15.00 -21.54
CA LEU A 212 -7.27 13.92 -22.08
C LEU A 212 -6.98 14.22 -23.54
N THR A 213 -5.70 14.39 -23.87
CA THR A 213 -5.24 14.62 -25.25
C THR A 213 -4.51 13.39 -25.76
N VAL A 214 -5.01 12.77 -26.81
CA VAL A 214 -4.42 11.58 -27.45
C VAL A 214 -4.29 11.85 -28.94
N ALA A 215 -3.11 11.61 -29.52
CA ALA A 215 -2.85 11.85 -30.95
C ALA A 215 -3.29 13.25 -31.45
N GLY A 216 -3.14 14.28 -30.60
CA GLY A 216 -3.52 15.67 -30.91
C GLY A 216 -5.01 15.99 -30.74
N GLN A 217 -5.85 15.01 -30.41
CA GLN A 217 -7.29 15.19 -30.17
C GLN A 217 -7.56 15.26 -28.67
N ALA A 218 -8.24 16.33 -28.23
CA ALA A 218 -8.56 16.56 -26.83
C ALA A 218 -10.02 16.24 -26.51
N VAL A 219 -10.25 15.51 -25.41
CA VAL A 219 -11.57 15.21 -24.85
C VAL A 219 -11.63 15.78 -23.43
N LEU A 220 -12.74 16.44 -23.10
CA LEU A 220 -13.01 16.94 -21.76
C LEU A 220 -13.96 15.99 -21.03
N ALA A 221 -13.75 15.86 -19.71
CA ALA A 221 -14.64 15.16 -18.81
C ALA A 221 -14.85 16.00 -17.54
N ALA A 222 -16.06 16.00 -17.02
CA ALA A 222 -16.32 16.51 -15.68
C ALA A 222 -15.73 15.56 -14.63
N ILE A 223 -15.37 16.10 -13.46
CA ILE A 223 -15.00 15.27 -12.31
C ILE A 223 -16.26 14.95 -11.50
N THR A 224 -16.54 13.66 -11.30
CA THR A 224 -17.64 13.17 -10.45
C THR A 224 -17.09 12.07 -9.55
N ASP A 225 -17.37 12.15 -8.25
CA ASP A 225 -16.84 11.22 -7.24
C ASP A 225 -15.33 10.99 -7.35
N SER A 226 -14.59 12.09 -7.54
CA SER A 226 -13.14 12.09 -7.74
C SER A 226 -12.66 11.28 -8.96
N GLN A 227 -13.52 11.07 -9.96
CA GLN A 227 -13.18 10.39 -11.21
C GLN A 227 -13.53 11.22 -12.45
N ALA A 228 -12.74 11.04 -13.50
CA ALA A 228 -13.04 11.51 -14.84
C ALA A 228 -13.18 10.30 -15.78
N VAL A 229 -14.22 10.31 -16.62
CA VAL A 229 -14.45 9.25 -17.62
C VAL A 229 -14.42 9.88 -19.01
N PHE A 230 -13.50 9.42 -19.85
CA PHE A 230 -13.33 9.86 -21.21
C PHE A 230 -13.80 8.78 -22.17
N ARG A 231 -14.53 9.17 -23.20
CA ARG A 231 -14.73 8.33 -24.38
C ARG A 231 -13.87 8.88 -25.50
N LEU A 232 -12.86 8.13 -25.89
CA LEU A 232 -11.93 8.55 -26.93
C LEU A 232 -12.62 8.53 -28.31
N PRO A 233 -12.28 9.47 -29.20
CA PRO A 233 -12.65 9.41 -30.60
C PRO A 233 -11.97 8.21 -31.29
N GLU A 234 -12.27 8.01 -32.57
CA GLU A 234 -11.59 7.01 -33.37
C GLU A 234 -10.09 7.33 -33.46
N LEU A 235 -9.25 6.36 -33.09
CA LEU A 235 -7.80 6.50 -33.03
C LEU A 235 -7.14 5.43 -33.92
N PRO A 236 -5.98 5.74 -34.54
CA PRO A 236 -5.23 4.75 -35.28
C PRO A 236 -4.73 3.63 -34.37
N VAL A 237 -4.77 2.39 -34.85
CA VAL A 237 -4.17 1.23 -34.18
C VAL A 237 -2.67 1.43 -34.03
N GLY A 238 -2.15 1.14 -32.84
CA GLY A 238 -0.73 1.25 -32.52
C GLY A 238 -0.45 2.07 -31.26
N PRO A 239 0.84 2.38 -30.99
CA PRO A 239 1.23 3.16 -29.83
C PRO A 239 0.75 4.62 -29.96
N ALA A 240 0.29 5.19 -28.86
CA ALA A 240 -0.09 6.59 -28.75
C ALA A 240 0.43 7.19 -27.44
N SER A 241 0.75 8.48 -27.46
CA SER A 241 1.01 9.25 -26.25
C SER A 241 -0.26 9.99 -25.82
N ALA A 242 -0.55 9.91 -24.53
CA ALA A 242 -1.67 10.58 -23.90
C ALA A 242 -1.19 11.57 -22.85
N ARG A 243 -1.69 12.81 -22.93
CA ARG A 243 -1.51 13.84 -21.90
C ARG A 243 -2.82 14.03 -21.15
N LEU A 244 -2.78 13.73 -19.85
CA LEU A 244 -3.92 13.85 -18.94
C LEU A 244 -3.70 15.07 -18.05
N GLU A 245 -4.69 15.95 -17.96
CA GLU A 245 -4.59 17.20 -17.22
C GLU A 245 -5.83 17.39 -16.36
N LEU A 246 -5.63 17.80 -15.11
CA LEU A 246 -6.69 18.32 -14.24
C LEU A 246 -6.74 19.83 -14.38
N LEU A 247 -7.93 20.36 -14.64
CA LEU A 247 -8.20 21.76 -14.86
C LEU A 247 -9.01 22.32 -13.69
N ALA A 248 -8.70 23.55 -13.29
CA ALA A 248 -9.51 24.31 -12.34
C ALA A 248 -10.88 24.66 -12.93
N ALA A 249 -11.75 25.24 -12.09
CA ALA A 249 -13.11 25.63 -12.49
C ALA A 249 -13.16 26.70 -13.59
N ASP A 250 -12.06 27.40 -13.85
CA ASP A 250 -11.93 28.33 -14.98
C ASP A 250 -11.74 27.62 -16.33
N GLY A 251 -11.53 26.29 -16.34
CA GLY A 251 -11.29 25.48 -17.52
C GLY A 251 -9.95 25.72 -18.22
N ALA A 252 -9.07 26.55 -17.64
CA ALA A 252 -7.81 26.98 -18.26
C ALA A 252 -6.58 26.68 -17.39
N THR A 253 -6.69 26.83 -16.08
CA THR A 253 -5.58 26.61 -15.15
C THR A 253 -5.35 25.11 -14.95
N VAL A 254 -4.17 24.63 -15.33
CA VAL A 254 -3.77 23.23 -15.10
C VAL A 254 -3.28 23.08 -13.65
N LEU A 255 -3.97 22.24 -12.88
CA LEU A 255 -3.66 21.97 -11.47
C LEU A 255 -2.73 20.76 -11.30
N ALA A 256 -2.83 19.78 -12.19
CA ALA A 256 -2.00 18.59 -12.24
C ALA A 256 -1.95 18.04 -13.66
N SER A 257 -0.89 17.32 -14.02
CA SER A 257 -0.79 16.68 -15.33
C SER A 257 0.10 15.45 -15.30
N GLU A 258 -0.24 14.45 -16.11
CA GLU A 258 0.51 13.23 -16.31
C GLU A 258 0.64 12.91 -17.80
N THR A 259 1.68 12.14 -18.15
CA THR A 259 1.85 11.56 -19.49
C THR A 259 1.84 10.04 -19.39
N HIS A 260 1.07 9.43 -20.27
CA HIS A 260 0.91 7.99 -20.37
C HIS A 260 1.20 7.50 -21.79
N LEU A 261 1.77 6.30 -21.89
CA LEU A 261 1.83 5.54 -23.13
C LEU A 261 0.57 4.68 -23.21
N LEU A 262 -0.10 4.73 -24.37
CA LEU A 262 -1.24 3.90 -24.68
C LEU A 262 -0.93 2.97 -25.85
N SER A 263 -1.58 1.82 -25.86
CA SER A 263 -1.59 0.88 -26.98
C SER A 263 -3.03 0.78 -27.49
N ILE A 264 -3.31 1.33 -28.67
CA ILE A 264 -4.62 1.22 -29.31
C ILE A 264 -4.68 -0.10 -30.06
N ARG A 265 -5.63 -0.96 -29.69
CA ARG A 265 -5.75 -2.33 -30.20
C ARG A 265 -7.14 -2.59 -30.79
N PRO A 266 -7.23 -3.39 -31.86
CA PRO A 266 -8.53 -3.83 -32.34
C PRO A 266 -9.07 -4.99 -31.47
N PRO A 267 -10.39 -5.26 -31.45
CA PRO A 267 -11.00 -6.23 -30.55
C PRO A 267 -10.45 -7.66 -30.68
N GLU A 268 -10.06 -8.06 -31.89
CA GLU A 268 -9.45 -9.36 -32.18
C GLU A 268 -8.12 -9.59 -31.44
N TYR A 269 -7.43 -8.52 -31.02
CA TYR A 269 -6.19 -8.63 -30.26
C TYR A 269 -6.38 -9.42 -28.96
N ARG A 270 -7.54 -9.28 -28.29
CA ARG A 270 -7.88 -10.05 -27.07
C ARG A 270 -7.85 -11.56 -27.30
N ARG A 271 -8.16 -12.02 -28.52
CA ARG A 271 -8.16 -13.44 -28.92
C ARG A 271 -6.80 -13.90 -29.44
N GLN A 272 -5.99 -12.97 -29.95
CA GLN A 272 -4.64 -13.26 -30.47
C GLN A 272 -3.62 -13.42 -29.35
N VAL A 273 -3.73 -12.63 -28.28
CA VAL A 273 -2.87 -12.78 -27.11
C VAL A 273 -3.45 -13.85 -26.19
N ALA A 274 -3.15 -15.11 -26.51
CA ALA A 274 -3.43 -16.22 -25.62
C ALA A 274 -2.77 -15.94 -24.25
N ASN A 275 -3.46 -16.35 -23.18
CA ASN A 275 -2.97 -16.32 -21.80
C ASN A 275 -2.83 -14.95 -21.12
N ALA A 276 -3.25 -13.87 -21.79
CA ALA A 276 -3.26 -12.53 -21.23
C ALA A 276 -3.98 -12.44 -19.87
N CYS A 277 -3.52 -11.49 -19.06
CA CYS A 277 -4.17 -11.05 -17.84
C CYS A 277 -4.52 -9.57 -18.01
N TRP A 278 -5.80 -9.25 -18.17
CA TRP A 278 -6.25 -7.86 -18.28
C TRP A 278 -6.72 -7.32 -16.95
N ILE A 279 -6.58 -6.02 -16.73
CA ILE A 279 -7.30 -5.34 -15.65
C ILE A 279 -8.47 -4.59 -16.27
N ASP A 280 -9.69 -5.01 -15.92
CA ASP A 280 -10.90 -4.36 -16.42
C ASP A 280 -11.21 -3.05 -15.68
N SER A 281 -12.26 -2.35 -16.11
CA SER A 281 -12.67 -1.09 -15.48
C SER A 281 -13.16 -1.22 -14.04
N ARG A 282 -13.39 -2.44 -13.56
CA ARG A 282 -13.74 -2.78 -12.17
C ARG A 282 -12.51 -3.08 -11.32
N GLY A 283 -11.31 -3.06 -11.92
CA GLY A 283 -10.06 -3.42 -11.26
C GLY A 283 -9.90 -4.92 -11.01
N ARG A 284 -10.61 -5.77 -11.77
CA ARG A 284 -10.52 -7.22 -11.68
C ARG A 284 -9.47 -7.74 -12.67
N ALA A 285 -8.72 -8.75 -12.26
CA ALA A 285 -7.91 -9.53 -13.19
C ALA A 285 -8.83 -10.38 -14.07
N ILE A 286 -8.66 -10.31 -15.39
CA ILE A 286 -9.38 -11.09 -16.39
C ILE A 286 -8.38 -12.00 -17.07
N VAL A 287 -8.43 -13.28 -16.73
CA VAL A 287 -7.57 -14.32 -17.31
C VAL A 287 -8.42 -15.18 -18.22
N ASN A 288 -7.99 -15.36 -19.47
CA ASN A 288 -8.72 -16.15 -20.48
C ASN A 288 -10.20 -15.73 -20.62
N GLY A 289 -10.47 -14.42 -20.55
CA GLY A 289 -11.80 -13.85 -20.70
C GLY A 289 -12.74 -13.99 -19.51
N LYS A 290 -12.25 -14.46 -18.36
CA LYS A 290 -13.04 -14.60 -17.13
C LYS A 290 -12.41 -13.82 -15.97
N PRO A 291 -13.21 -13.20 -15.09
CA PRO A 291 -12.70 -12.72 -13.81
C PRO A 291 -11.95 -13.84 -13.09
N PHE A 292 -10.79 -13.49 -12.55
CA PHE A 292 -9.88 -14.40 -11.86
C PHE A 292 -9.50 -13.75 -10.54
N LEU A 293 -9.84 -14.38 -9.42
CA LEU A 293 -9.44 -13.89 -8.08
C LEU A 293 -8.05 -14.43 -7.76
N PRO A 294 -6.96 -13.62 -7.78
CA PRO A 294 -5.65 -14.09 -7.36
C PRO A 294 -5.66 -14.37 -5.87
N VAL A 295 -5.44 -15.62 -5.49
CA VAL A 295 -5.19 -16.03 -4.11
C VAL A 295 -3.86 -16.78 -4.13
N GLY A 296 -2.83 -16.17 -3.57
CA GLY A 296 -1.46 -16.64 -3.74
C GLY A 296 -0.56 -16.47 -2.54
N LEU A 297 0.70 -16.81 -2.74
CA LEU A 297 1.75 -16.77 -1.72
C LEU A 297 3.01 -16.14 -2.29
N PHE A 298 3.71 -15.37 -1.46
CA PHE A 298 5.12 -15.07 -1.71
C PHE A 298 6.00 -16.29 -1.42
N ILE A 299 6.99 -16.50 -2.30
CA ILE A 299 8.01 -17.53 -2.15
C ILE A 299 9.38 -17.01 -2.63
N GLY A 300 10.46 -17.56 -2.09
CA GLY A 300 11.81 -17.30 -2.58
C GLY A 300 12.09 -18.02 -3.91
N SER A 301 12.37 -19.32 -3.83
CA SER A 301 12.56 -20.24 -4.98
C SER A 301 11.32 -21.13 -5.18
N CYS A 302 11.18 -21.78 -6.34
CA CYS A 302 10.03 -22.62 -6.66
C CYS A 302 10.44 -24.08 -6.98
N PRO A 303 10.98 -24.85 -6.01
CA PRO A 303 11.20 -26.28 -6.22
C PRO A 303 9.87 -27.02 -6.38
N LYS A 304 9.89 -28.18 -7.06
CA LYS A 304 8.66 -28.92 -7.40
C LYS A 304 7.84 -29.29 -6.17
N ASP A 305 8.47 -29.67 -5.06
CA ASP A 305 7.76 -30.03 -3.83
C ASP A 305 6.98 -28.85 -3.22
N HIS A 306 7.49 -27.62 -3.33
CA HIS A 306 6.76 -26.42 -2.87
C HIS A 306 5.58 -26.12 -3.79
N ILE A 307 5.79 -26.19 -5.10
CA ILE A 307 4.72 -26.00 -6.09
C ILE A 307 3.63 -27.05 -5.88
N ASP A 308 3.99 -28.32 -5.70
CA ASP A 308 3.05 -29.41 -5.45
C ASP A 308 2.25 -29.19 -4.16
N THR A 309 2.94 -28.79 -3.08
CA THR A 309 2.28 -28.49 -1.81
C THR A 309 1.26 -27.37 -1.94
N ILE A 310 1.59 -26.32 -2.70
CA ILE A 310 0.70 -25.16 -2.92
C ILE A 310 -0.43 -25.53 -3.88
N ALA A 311 -0.16 -26.32 -4.92
CA ALA A 311 -1.17 -26.77 -5.88
C ALA A 311 -2.23 -27.69 -5.24
N ASP A 312 -1.89 -28.39 -4.15
CA ASP A 312 -2.84 -29.18 -3.33
C ASP A 312 -3.67 -28.31 -2.36
N SER A 313 -4.08 -27.13 -2.82
CA SER A 313 -4.87 -26.19 -2.03
C SER A 313 -5.70 -25.27 -2.92
N ALA A 314 -6.39 -24.30 -2.30
CA ALA A 314 -7.15 -23.27 -3.01
C ALA A 314 -6.29 -22.12 -3.56
N PHE A 315 -4.98 -22.08 -3.29
CA PHE A 315 -4.08 -21.10 -3.90
C PHE A 315 -3.98 -21.35 -5.41
N ASN A 316 -4.03 -20.27 -6.20
CA ASN A 316 -3.98 -20.32 -7.66
C ASN A 316 -2.83 -19.50 -8.26
N CYS A 317 -2.02 -18.82 -7.44
CA CYS A 317 -0.86 -18.07 -7.91
C CYS A 317 0.29 -18.01 -6.89
N ILE A 318 1.49 -17.72 -7.37
CA ILE A 318 2.69 -17.53 -6.54
C ILE A 318 3.45 -16.29 -7.03
N ALA A 319 3.93 -15.47 -6.09
CA ALA A 319 4.88 -14.40 -6.36
C ALA A 319 6.29 -14.85 -5.95
N SER A 320 7.19 -15.02 -6.93
CA SER A 320 8.56 -15.49 -6.67
C SER A 320 9.56 -14.34 -6.60
N TYR A 321 10.15 -14.10 -5.43
CA TYR A 321 11.19 -13.07 -5.25
C TYR A 321 12.43 -13.31 -6.12
N SER A 322 12.71 -14.58 -6.47
CA SER A 322 13.87 -15.01 -7.25
C SER A 322 13.51 -15.45 -8.66
N ALA A 323 12.51 -14.81 -9.30
CA ALA A 323 11.98 -15.20 -10.61
C ALA A 323 13.04 -15.30 -11.73
N LEU A 324 14.06 -14.43 -11.71
CA LEU A 324 15.20 -14.47 -12.65
C LEU A 324 16.21 -15.61 -12.41
N ASN A 325 16.03 -16.37 -11.33
CA ASN A 325 16.87 -17.50 -10.94
C ASN A 325 16.03 -18.77 -10.73
N LEU A 326 14.95 -18.93 -11.50
CA LEU A 326 14.16 -20.15 -11.56
C LEU A 326 14.78 -21.14 -12.53
N TYR A 327 15.12 -22.33 -12.04
CA TYR A 327 15.62 -23.45 -12.83
C TYR A 327 15.46 -24.75 -12.04
N TYR A 328 15.43 -25.88 -12.74
CA TYR A 328 15.61 -27.20 -12.14
C TYR A 328 17.00 -27.74 -12.48
N GLY A 329 17.65 -28.40 -11.51
CA GLY A 329 18.96 -29.01 -11.72
C GLY A 329 20.11 -28.00 -11.78
N ALA A 330 20.89 -28.03 -12.87
CA ALA A 330 22.11 -27.24 -12.99
C ALA A 330 21.80 -25.76 -13.23
N LYS A 331 22.60 -24.89 -12.60
CA LYS A 331 22.47 -23.44 -12.79
C LYS A 331 22.79 -23.07 -14.26
N PRO A 332 21.94 -22.28 -14.92
CA PRO A 332 22.20 -21.79 -16.28
C PRO A 332 23.52 -21.01 -16.40
N ALA A 333 24.25 -21.21 -17.50
CA ALA A 333 25.53 -20.54 -17.74
C ALA A 333 25.39 -19.17 -18.42
N ASN A 334 24.29 -18.93 -19.17
CA ASN A 334 24.02 -17.71 -19.92
C ASN A 334 22.52 -17.39 -19.94
N SER A 335 22.14 -16.20 -20.44
CA SER A 335 20.76 -15.73 -20.44
C SER A 335 19.82 -16.61 -21.26
N GLN A 336 20.27 -17.19 -22.38
CA GLN A 336 19.45 -18.09 -23.21
C GLN A 336 19.06 -19.36 -22.44
N GLN A 337 20.03 -19.99 -21.78
CA GLN A 337 19.77 -21.14 -20.92
C GLN A 337 18.89 -20.77 -19.72
N ALA A 338 19.05 -19.55 -19.20
CA ALA A 338 18.25 -19.07 -18.08
C ALA A 338 16.79 -18.86 -18.47
N ILE A 339 16.51 -18.26 -19.64
CA ILE A 339 15.15 -18.17 -20.19
C ILE A 339 14.54 -19.57 -20.37
N ALA A 340 15.28 -20.51 -20.96
CA ALA A 340 14.78 -21.87 -21.15
C ALA A 340 14.44 -22.56 -19.82
N ALA A 341 15.29 -22.41 -18.81
CA ALA A 341 15.07 -22.98 -17.48
C ALA A 341 13.90 -22.30 -16.73
N ILE A 342 13.74 -20.98 -16.89
CA ILE A 342 12.58 -20.25 -16.36
C ILE A 342 11.30 -20.78 -17.00
N ARG A 343 11.28 -20.94 -18.33
CA ARG A 343 10.12 -21.51 -19.04
C ARG A 343 9.81 -22.93 -18.58
N GLU A 344 10.81 -23.79 -18.37
CA GLU A 344 10.61 -25.13 -17.81
C GLU A 344 9.91 -25.09 -16.44
N VAL A 345 10.29 -24.16 -15.57
CA VAL A 345 9.60 -23.96 -14.28
C VAL A 345 8.17 -23.47 -14.52
N MET A 346 7.96 -22.50 -15.42
CA MET A 346 6.63 -21.98 -15.75
C MET A 346 5.73 -23.04 -16.40
N ASP A 347 6.27 -23.98 -17.17
CA ASP A 347 5.55 -25.14 -17.71
C ASP A 347 5.02 -26.01 -16.56
N TYR A 348 5.82 -26.21 -15.50
CA TYR A 348 5.37 -26.92 -14.31
C TYR A 348 4.27 -26.18 -13.55
N PHE A 349 4.35 -24.85 -13.46
CA PHE A 349 3.25 -24.03 -12.95
C PHE A 349 1.96 -24.24 -13.74
N GLN A 350 2.04 -24.18 -15.07
CA GLN A 350 0.90 -24.43 -15.94
C GLN A 350 0.34 -25.85 -15.75
N GLN A 351 1.19 -26.87 -15.68
CA GLN A 351 0.78 -28.26 -15.40
C GLN A 351 -0.01 -28.38 -14.09
N LYS A 352 0.33 -27.54 -13.10
CA LYS A 352 -0.30 -27.51 -11.77
C LYS A 352 -1.45 -26.52 -11.68
N ASN A 353 -1.87 -25.92 -12.80
CA ASN A 353 -2.90 -24.86 -12.87
C ASN A 353 -2.59 -23.66 -11.96
N LEU A 354 -1.31 -23.39 -11.73
CA LEU A 354 -0.85 -22.24 -10.97
C LEU A 354 -0.37 -21.14 -11.91
N LYS A 355 -0.62 -19.91 -11.48
CA LYS A 355 -0.12 -18.69 -12.10
C LYS A 355 1.15 -18.19 -11.40
N LEU A 356 2.02 -17.52 -12.14
CA LEU A 356 3.25 -16.88 -11.68
C LEU A 356 3.11 -15.37 -11.78
N ILE A 357 3.30 -14.69 -10.66
CA ILE A 357 3.61 -13.27 -10.59
C ILE A 357 5.14 -13.17 -10.70
N PHE A 358 5.62 -12.76 -11.87
CA PHE A 358 7.05 -12.77 -12.21
C PHE A 358 7.72 -11.51 -11.68
N SER A 359 8.73 -11.69 -10.82
CA SER A 359 9.33 -10.58 -10.10
C SER A 359 10.54 -9.95 -10.80
N LEU A 360 10.47 -8.64 -10.98
CA LEU A 360 11.52 -7.75 -11.49
C LEU A 360 11.81 -6.56 -10.53
N GLN A 361 11.26 -6.60 -9.32
CA GLN A 361 11.41 -5.63 -8.23
C GLN A 361 12.85 -5.22 -7.86
N HIS A 362 13.85 -6.04 -8.20
CA HIS A 362 15.27 -5.74 -7.96
C HIS A 362 16.02 -5.17 -9.19
N VAL A 363 15.38 -5.09 -10.36
CA VAL A 363 16.04 -4.73 -11.62
C VAL A 363 16.05 -3.21 -11.81
N TYR A 364 16.98 -2.55 -11.11
CA TYR A 364 17.13 -1.09 -11.06
C TYR A 364 18.59 -0.62 -10.97
N ASP A 365 18.87 0.55 -11.53
CA ASP A 365 20.21 1.15 -11.46
C ASP A 365 20.30 2.09 -10.26
N THR A 366 20.36 1.50 -9.08
CA THR A 366 20.36 2.25 -7.82
C THR A 366 21.13 1.49 -6.74
N ASN A 367 21.53 2.20 -5.69
CA ASN A 367 22.23 1.63 -4.55
C ASN A 367 21.22 1.10 -3.52
N MET A 368 20.65 -0.07 -3.81
CA MET A 368 19.73 -0.75 -2.91
C MET A 368 20.18 -2.18 -2.62
N ARG A 369 19.69 -2.70 -1.50
CA ARG A 369 19.86 -4.10 -1.15
C ARG A 369 19.30 -4.97 -2.28
N TYR A 370 20.11 -5.91 -2.76
CA TYR A 370 19.80 -6.84 -3.85
C TYR A 370 19.58 -6.21 -5.24
N ALA A 371 19.98 -4.95 -5.49
CA ALA A 371 19.94 -4.39 -6.84
C ALA A 371 20.61 -5.31 -7.86
N LEU A 372 19.88 -5.64 -8.93
CA LEU A 372 20.35 -6.45 -10.03
C LEU A 372 20.63 -5.56 -11.25
N LYS A 373 21.91 -5.23 -11.43
CA LYS A 373 22.39 -4.42 -12.57
C LYS A 373 22.91 -5.26 -13.74
N GLN A 374 23.15 -6.54 -13.51
CA GLN A 374 23.64 -7.49 -14.50
C GLN A 374 22.95 -8.85 -14.28
N TRP A 375 22.52 -9.49 -15.35
CA TRP A 375 21.95 -10.83 -15.36
C TRP A 375 22.62 -11.65 -16.46
N HIS A 376 23.46 -12.60 -16.05
CA HIS A 376 24.40 -13.30 -16.94
C HIS A 376 25.26 -12.31 -17.74
N GLU A 377 25.27 -12.42 -19.07
CA GLU A 377 25.99 -11.53 -19.98
C GLU A 377 25.28 -10.19 -20.23
N ILE A 378 24.04 -10.02 -19.79
CA ILE A 378 23.24 -8.81 -20.02
C ILE A 378 23.51 -7.81 -18.90
N SER A 379 23.97 -6.62 -19.27
CA SER A 379 24.27 -5.52 -18.35
C SER A 379 23.32 -4.35 -18.57
N GLY A 380 22.87 -3.73 -17.49
CA GLY A 380 21.90 -2.64 -17.52
C GLY A 380 20.49 -3.14 -17.19
N PRO A 381 19.82 -2.58 -16.17
CA PRO A 381 18.46 -2.98 -15.79
C PRO A 381 17.44 -2.94 -16.92
N ASP A 382 17.50 -1.94 -17.80
CA ASP A 382 16.58 -1.83 -18.94
C ASP A 382 16.85 -2.90 -19.98
N ALA A 383 18.12 -3.23 -20.24
CA ALA A 383 18.49 -4.32 -21.15
C ALA A 383 18.02 -5.69 -20.61
N ILE A 384 18.10 -5.89 -19.28
CA ILE A 384 17.56 -7.10 -18.64
C ILE A 384 16.05 -7.19 -18.88
N VAL A 385 15.30 -6.11 -18.65
CA VAL A 385 13.84 -6.08 -18.87
C VAL A 385 13.49 -6.29 -20.34
N GLN A 386 14.20 -5.64 -21.25
CA GLN A 386 14.03 -5.78 -22.70
C GLN A 386 14.34 -7.20 -23.22
N ALA A 387 15.19 -7.96 -22.53
CA ALA A 387 15.43 -9.37 -22.85
C ALA A 387 14.37 -10.30 -22.24
N VAL A 388 14.00 -10.08 -20.98
CA VAL A 388 13.16 -11.00 -20.21
C VAL A 388 11.69 -10.88 -20.58
N VAL A 389 11.14 -9.67 -20.66
CA VAL A 389 9.70 -9.46 -20.86
C VAL A 389 9.22 -10.04 -22.19
N PRO A 390 9.84 -9.72 -23.35
CA PRO A 390 9.42 -10.30 -24.63
C PRO A 390 9.60 -11.82 -24.69
N ALA A 391 10.56 -12.38 -23.97
CA ALA A 391 10.86 -13.81 -23.96
C ALA A 391 9.90 -14.66 -23.12
N LEU A 392 9.12 -14.05 -22.22
CA LEU A 392 8.25 -14.75 -21.27
C LEU A 392 6.78 -14.30 -21.30
N LYS A 393 6.46 -13.15 -21.90
CA LYS A 393 5.10 -12.57 -21.89
C LYS A 393 4.02 -13.46 -22.51
N ASP A 394 4.38 -14.41 -23.35
CA ASP A 394 3.46 -15.33 -24.02
C ASP A 394 3.15 -16.59 -23.20
N HIS A 395 3.83 -16.78 -22.06
CA HIS A 395 3.77 -18.02 -21.32
C HIS A 395 2.42 -18.19 -20.57
N PRO A 396 1.71 -19.34 -20.68
CA PRO A 396 0.40 -19.54 -20.05
C PRO A 396 0.33 -19.37 -18.54
N ALA A 397 1.39 -19.70 -17.82
CA ALA A 397 1.48 -19.49 -16.39
C ALA A 397 1.65 -18.01 -15.97
N LEU A 398 2.01 -17.06 -16.84
CA LEU A 398 2.19 -15.66 -16.42
C LEU A 398 0.85 -15.04 -15.98
N LEU A 399 0.89 -14.24 -14.91
CA LEU A 399 -0.24 -13.45 -14.42
C LEU A 399 0.08 -11.96 -14.37
N SER A 400 1.26 -11.59 -13.87
CA SER A 400 1.66 -10.18 -13.77
C SER A 400 3.18 -10.05 -13.59
N TRP A 401 3.66 -8.81 -13.72
CA TRP A 401 5.04 -8.41 -13.45
C TRP A 401 5.13 -7.68 -12.11
N TYR A 402 5.83 -8.22 -11.11
CA TYR A 402 6.03 -7.54 -9.83
C TYR A 402 7.23 -6.60 -9.89
N THR A 403 7.00 -5.29 -9.80
CA THR A 403 8.00 -4.26 -10.15
C THR A 403 8.48 -3.43 -8.96
N ASN A 404 7.74 -3.41 -7.86
CA ASN A 404 8.02 -2.51 -6.74
C ASN A 404 7.77 -3.19 -5.40
N ASP A 405 8.80 -3.25 -4.57
CA ASP A 405 8.79 -3.80 -3.21
C ASP A 405 9.12 -2.64 -2.25
N GLU A 406 8.07 -1.92 -1.83
CA GLU A 406 8.10 -0.89 -0.78
C GLU A 406 9.15 0.23 -1.00
N ARG A 407 9.40 0.61 -2.26
CA ARG A 407 10.42 1.64 -2.55
C ARG A 407 10.06 2.99 -1.94
N PRO A 408 11.05 3.78 -1.50
CA PRO A 408 10.82 5.10 -0.91
C PRO A 408 10.27 6.09 -1.96
N LEU A 409 9.63 7.16 -1.46
CA LEU A 409 8.91 8.15 -2.29
C LEU A 409 9.78 8.82 -3.36
N ASP A 410 11.05 9.10 -3.04
CA ASP A 410 12.03 9.70 -3.96
C ASP A 410 12.38 8.77 -5.13
N PHE A 411 12.16 7.47 -5.00
CA PHE A 411 12.45 6.47 -6.03
C PHE A 411 11.27 6.18 -6.97
N LEU A 412 10.06 6.67 -6.68
CA LEU A 412 8.85 6.28 -7.42
C LEU A 412 8.85 6.69 -8.90
N HIS A 413 9.57 7.76 -9.25
CA HIS A 413 9.74 8.15 -10.65
C HIS A 413 10.43 7.06 -11.48
N VAL A 414 11.42 6.36 -10.91
CA VAL A 414 12.11 5.24 -11.56
C VAL A 414 11.20 4.03 -11.66
N VAL A 415 10.40 3.76 -10.62
CA VAL A 415 9.42 2.66 -10.64
C VAL A 415 8.36 2.88 -11.73
N LYS A 416 7.85 4.11 -11.87
CA LYS A 416 6.93 4.48 -12.96
C LYS A 416 7.57 4.25 -14.33
N GLN A 417 8.82 4.69 -14.53
CA GLN A 417 9.55 4.45 -15.79
C GLN A 417 9.70 2.95 -16.08
N ARG A 418 9.96 2.12 -15.06
CA ARG A 418 10.02 0.65 -15.20
C ARG A 418 8.67 0.08 -15.62
N ARG A 419 7.57 0.51 -15.00
CA ARG A 419 6.20 0.16 -15.42
C ARG A 419 5.97 0.52 -16.89
N ASP A 420 6.25 1.78 -17.26
CA ASP A 420 6.00 2.28 -18.61
C ASP A 420 6.83 1.50 -19.65
N LEU A 421 8.07 1.10 -19.34
CA LEU A 421 8.87 0.21 -20.19
C LEU A 421 8.22 -1.17 -20.32
N ILE A 422 7.83 -1.80 -19.21
CA ILE A 422 7.22 -3.14 -19.25
C ILE A 422 5.93 -3.12 -20.07
N ASN A 423 5.04 -2.15 -19.84
CA ASN A 423 3.77 -2.04 -20.57
C ASN A 423 3.98 -1.77 -22.07
N SER A 424 5.09 -1.13 -22.47
CA SER A 424 5.46 -0.97 -23.88
C SER A 424 5.92 -2.28 -24.55
N LEU A 425 6.43 -3.22 -23.77
CA LEU A 425 6.91 -4.53 -24.22
C LEU A 425 5.84 -5.63 -24.13
N ASP A 426 4.98 -5.54 -23.11
CA ASP A 426 3.88 -6.44 -22.80
C ASP A 426 2.66 -5.63 -22.35
N ASP A 427 1.77 -5.36 -23.29
CA ASP A 427 0.54 -4.62 -23.05
C ASP A 427 -0.64 -5.53 -22.69
N ALA A 428 -0.36 -6.78 -22.28
CA ALA A 428 -1.34 -7.83 -22.03
C ALA A 428 -1.23 -8.49 -20.63
N HIS A 429 -0.31 -8.02 -19.80
CA HIS A 429 -0.19 -8.40 -18.38
C HIS A 429 0.07 -7.17 -17.51
N PRO A 430 -0.57 -7.04 -16.35
CA PRO A 430 -0.36 -5.90 -15.47
C PRO A 430 1.01 -5.96 -14.79
N THR A 431 1.50 -4.78 -14.46
CA THR A 431 2.52 -4.56 -13.44
C THR A 431 1.86 -4.43 -12.07
N TRP A 432 2.47 -5.03 -11.05
CA TRP A 432 2.04 -4.98 -9.66
C TRP A 432 3.07 -4.26 -8.80
N SER A 433 2.62 -3.29 -8.01
CA SER A 433 3.48 -2.41 -7.21
C SER A 433 3.02 -2.35 -5.76
N LEU A 434 3.87 -2.78 -4.83
CA LEU A 434 3.58 -2.91 -3.40
C LEU A 434 4.15 -1.73 -2.59
N SER A 435 3.44 -1.32 -1.55
CA SER A 435 3.92 -0.34 -0.57
C SER A 435 3.33 -0.53 0.83
N MET A 436 4.18 -0.33 1.84
CA MET A 436 3.83 -0.25 3.25
C MET A 436 3.54 1.19 3.74
N LEU A 437 3.69 2.21 2.89
CA LEU A 437 3.45 3.61 3.24
C LEU A 437 1.98 4.01 2.99
N PHE A 438 1.06 3.41 3.74
CA PHE A 438 -0.39 3.49 3.49
C PHE A 438 -0.91 4.94 3.41
N THR A 439 -0.43 5.85 4.25
CA THR A 439 -0.87 7.26 4.24
C THR A 439 -0.45 8.05 2.99
N MET A 440 0.35 7.43 2.12
CA MET A 440 0.91 8.02 0.90
C MET A 440 0.62 7.18 -0.35
N MET A 441 -0.34 6.25 -0.32
CA MET A 441 -0.67 5.39 -1.47
C MET A 441 -0.95 6.15 -2.77
N TYR A 442 -1.48 7.37 -2.69
CA TYR A 442 -1.71 8.23 -3.86
C TYR A 442 -0.44 8.57 -4.65
N ARG A 443 0.74 8.58 -4.00
CA ARG A 443 2.04 8.75 -4.67
C ARG A 443 2.47 7.48 -5.42
N TYR A 444 2.03 6.31 -4.96
CA TYR A 444 2.32 5.01 -5.57
C TYR A 444 1.36 4.67 -6.70
N ALA A 445 0.18 5.29 -6.77
CA ALA A 445 -0.82 5.03 -7.80
C ALA A 445 -0.25 5.01 -9.24
N PRO A 446 0.66 5.90 -9.66
CA PRO A 446 1.22 5.87 -11.01
C PRO A 446 2.26 4.76 -11.26
N THR A 447 2.66 3.98 -10.25
CA THR A 447 3.81 3.07 -10.35
C THR A 447 3.46 1.62 -10.68
N GLY A 448 2.17 1.26 -10.68
CA GLY A 448 1.67 -0.06 -11.06
C GLY A 448 0.33 0.03 -11.78
N ASP A 449 -0.04 -1.02 -12.53
CA ASP A 449 -1.41 -1.18 -13.04
C ASP A 449 -2.36 -1.70 -11.95
N VAL A 450 -1.76 -2.39 -10.98
CA VAL A 450 -2.39 -2.86 -9.75
C VAL A 450 -1.47 -2.45 -8.58
N LEU A 451 -2.06 -1.90 -7.51
CA LEU A 451 -1.33 -1.63 -6.27
C LEU A 451 -1.35 -2.84 -5.33
N GLY A 452 -0.44 -2.84 -4.36
CA GLY A 452 -0.47 -3.73 -3.23
C GLY A 452 -0.26 -2.98 -1.92
N CYS A 453 -0.84 -3.53 -0.86
CA CYS A 453 -0.64 -3.09 0.52
C CYS A 453 -0.44 -4.31 1.43
N ASP A 454 0.51 -4.23 2.34
CA ASP A 454 0.99 -5.30 3.23
C ASP A 454 0.82 -4.96 4.72
N PRO A 455 -0.43 -4.82 5.20
CA PRO A 455 -0.67 -4.56 6.62
C PRO A 455 -0.38 -5.82 7.46
N TYR A 456 0.61 -5.72 8.36
CA TYR A 456 1.00 -6.82 9.26
C TYR A 456 0.71 -6.47 10.74
N PRO A 457 -0.53 -6.63 11.22
CA PRO A 457 -0.90 -6.27 12.60
C PRO A 457 -0.32 -7.24 13.65
N ILE A 458 0.13 -8.43 13.26
CA ILE A 458 0.50 -9.51 14.18
C ILE A 458 2.00 -9.45 14.54
N HIS A 459 2.39 -8.57 15.47
CA HIS A 459 3.82 -8.34 15.85
C HIS A 459 4.20 -8.27 17.37
N SER A 460 3.30 -8.60 18.30
CA SER A 460 3.44 -8.58 19.78
C SER A 460 2.78 -9.81 20.49
N PRO A 461 3.01 -10.24 21.74
CA PRO A 461 2.37 -11.45 22.29
C PRO A 461 0.97 -11.22 22.92
N LYS A 462 0.46 -9.98 22.94
CA LYS A 462 -0.84 -9.61 23.57
C LYS A 462 -1.99 -9.71 22.56
N PRO A 463 -3.27 -9.81 23.00
CA PRO A 463 -4.42 -9.74 22.09
C PRO A 463 -4.33 -8.46 21.28
N ARG A 464 -4.39 -8.61 19.94
CA ARG A 464 -4.12 -7.51 19.00
C ARG A 464 -5.39 -7.00 18.38
N GLN A 465 -5.22 -5.86 17.73
CA GLN A 465 -6.18 -5.28 16.82
C GLN A 465 -5.65 -5.22 15.40
N MET A 466 -6.54 -5.07 14.43
CA MET A 466 -6.20 -4.96 13.02
C MET A 466 -6.49 -3.57 12.41
N ASP A 467 -6.49 -2.49 13.20
CA ASP A 467 -6.71 -1.12 12.70
C ASP A 467 -5.78 -0.69 11.55
N VAL A 468 -4.56 -1.24 11.49
CA VAL A 468 -3.64 -0.99 10.37
C VAL A 468 -4.15 -1.58 9.05
N VAL A 469 -4.97 -2.63 9.11
CA VAL A 469 -5.63 -3.24 7.95
C VAL A 469 -6.70 -2.30 7.40
N ASP A 470 -7.48 -1.64 8.28
CA ASP A 470 -8.41 -0.59 7.87
C ASP A 470 -7.70 0.56 7.19
N LEU A 471 -6.61 1.04 7.81
CA LEU A 471 -5.81 2.13 7.27
C LEU A 471 -5.28 1.78 5.87
N ALA A 472 -4.69 0.58 5.72
CA ALA A 472 -4.15 0.12 4.45
C ALA A 472 -5.23 0.00 3.37
N GLY A 473 -6.35 -0.65 3.68
CA GLY A 473 -7.47 -0.83 2.75
C GLY A 473 -8.10 0.50 2.35
N ALA A 474 -8.48 1.33 3.32
CA ALA A 474 -9.14 2.61 3.06
C ALA A 474 -8.26 3.58 2.25
N MET A 475 -6.97 3.70 2.60
CA MET A 475 -6.06 4.58 1.87
C MET A 475 -5.75 4.08 0.45
N THR A 476 -5.68 2.76 0.26
CA THR A 476 -5.51 2.18 -1.09
C THR A 476 -6.77 2.37 -1.93
N LYS A 477 -7.96 2.08 -1.37
CA LYS A 477 -9.27 2.33 -2.00
C LYS A 477 -9.44 3.80 -2.42
N ARG A 478 -9.01 4.75 -1.58
CA ARG A 478 -9.08 6.20 -1.89
C ARG A 478 -8.30 6.59 -3.14
N THR A 479 -7.31 5.80 -3.57
CA THR A 479 -6.60 6.05 -4.84
C THR A 479 -7.46 5.75 -6.07
N GLY A 480 -8.50 4.91 -5.94
CA GLY A 480 -9.26 4.41 -7.08
C GLY A 480 -8.49 3.41 -7.97
N MET A 481 -7.25 3.05 -7.62
CA MET A 481 -6.50 2.04 -8.33
C MET A 481 -7.00 0.63 -7.98
N PRO A 482 -7.00 -0.31 -8.95
CA PRO A 482 -7.08 -1.74 -8.67
C PRO A 482 -6.00 -2.15 -7.67
N TYR A 483 -6.31 -3.06 -6.73
CA TYR A 483 -5.28 -3.52 -5.79
C TYR A 483 -5.44 -4.98 -5.35
N TRP A 484 -4.30 -5.63 -5.13
CA TRP A 484 -4.18 -6.95 -4.53
C TRP A 484 -3.49 -6.82 -3.18
N ALA A 485 -4.17 -7.21 -2.12
CA ALA A 485 -3.65 -7.09 -0.77
C ALA A 485 -2.63 -8.18 -0.45
N VAL A 486 -1.78 -7.93 0.56
CA VAL A 486 -0.75 -8.86 1.03
C VAL A 486 -0.99 -9.15 2.52
N PRO A 487 -1.90 -10.07 2.86
CA PRO A 487 -2.18 -10.38 4.26
C PRO A 487 -1.01 -11.12 4.93
N GLN A 488 -0.90 -10.96 6.26
CA GLN A 488 0.14 -11.60 7.06
C GLN A 488 -0.09 -13.10 7.22
N LEU A 489 0.94 -13.91 6.94
CA LEU A 489 0.97 -15.36 7.18
C LEU A 489 1.94 -15.76 8.30
N TYR A 490 2.96 -14.94 8.52
CA TYR A 490 4.15 -15.29 9.30
C TYR A 490 4.15 -14.69 10.71
N ASN A 491 4.85 -15.36 11.62
CA ASN A 491 5.21 -14.80 12.91
C ASN A 491 6.45 -13.90 12.77
N SER A 492 6.30 -12.63 13.13
CA SER A 492 7.36 -11.62 13.03
C SER A 492 8.59 -11.93 13.90
N SER A 493 8.43 -12.74 14.95
CA SER A 493 9.53 -13.22 15.80
C SER A 493 10.59 -13.99 15.02
N PHE A 494 10.24 -14.59 13.88
CA PHE A 494 11.18 -15.34 13.05
C PHE A 494 11.89 -14.48 12.00
N SER A 495 11.63 -13.16 11.94
CA SER A 495 12.05 -12.30 10.82
C SER A 495 13.41 -11.59 10.94
N ALA A 496 14.15 -11.68 12.05
CA ALA A 496 15.48 -11.07 12.11
C ALA A 496 16.39 -11.72 13.16
N ALA A 497 17.57 -12.19 12.71
CA ALA A 497 18.90 -12.31 13.36
C ALA A 497 19.07 -12.75 14.84
N ASN A 498 18.04 -12.81 15.67
CA ASN A 498 18.10 -13.22 17.07
C ASN A 498 17.16 -14.41 17.26
N LYS A 499 17.77 -15.59 17.43
CA LYS A 499 17.13 -16.87 17.70
C LYS A 499 16.60 -16.97 19.14
N THR A 500 16.31 -15.86 19.80
CA THR A 500 15.69 -15.81 21.13
C THR A 500 14.23 -15.39 21.01
N ILE A 501 13.40 -16.35 21.40
CA ILE A 501 11.96 -16.47 21.23
C ILE A 501 11.21 -15.41 22.06
N ASN A 502 10.01 -15.05 21.59
CA ASN A 502 8.85 -14.55 22.36
C ASN A 502 8.48 -13.05 22.25
N THR A 503 8.48 -12.46 21.05
CA THR A 503 7.85 -11.14 20.86
C THR A 503 6.53 -11.17 20.10
N ALA A 504 6.18 -12.22 19.36
CA ALA A 504 4.91 -12.32 18.63
C ALA A 504 4.44 -13.78 18.50
N HIS A 505 3.13 -13.99 18.38
CA HIS A 505 2.54 -15.29 17.99
C HIS A 505 2.35 -15.41 16.47
N ASP A 506 2.21 -16.64 15.99
CA ASP A 506 1.76 -16.93 14.62
C ASP A 506 0.33 -16.42 14.41
N PRO A 507 0.01 -15.72 13.31
CA PRO A 507 -1.38 -15.36 13.01
C PRO A 507 -2.28 -16.59 13.10
N THR A 508 -3.30 -16.55 13.95
CA THR A 508 -4.30 -17.62 14.04
C THR A 508 -5.11 -17.72 12.74
N ARG A 509 -5.79 -18.83 12.53
CA ARG A 509 -6.72 -19.00 11.40
C ARG A 509 -7.77 -17.87 11.34
N GLU A 510 -8.34 -17.53 12.50
CA GLU A 510 -9.30 -16.44 12.65
C GLU A 510 -8.68 -15.09 12.26
N GLU A 511 -7.49 -14.77 12.79
CA GLU A 511 -6.80 -13.52 12.46
C GLU A 511 -6.51 -13.42 10.96
N MET A 512 -5.97 -14.48 10.34
CA MET A 512 -5.71 -14.51 8.89
C MET A 512 -6.99 -14.31 8.07
N ARG A 513 -8.09 -14.93 8.48
CA ARG A 513 -9.39 -14.77 7.85
C ARG A 513 -9.91 -13.34 8.00
N ALA A 514 -9.99 -12.81 9.22
CA ALA A 514 -10.54 -11.49 9.49
C ALA A 514 -9.78 -10.37 8.79
N MET A 515 -8.44 -10.42 8.78
CA MET A 515 -7.62 -9.46 8.04
C MET A 515 -7.94 -9.50 6.54
N SER A 516 -8.02 -10.69 5.95
CA SER A 516 -8.27 -10.86 4.52
C SER A 516 -9.68 -10.42 4.13
N LEU A 517 -10.69 -10.77 4.94
CA LEU A 517 -12.07 -10.37 4.72
C LEU A 517 -12.26 -8.85 4.89
N ARG A 518 -11.55 -8.23 5.83
CA ARG A 518 -11.57 -6.76 5.98
C ARG A 518 -10.99 -6.05 4.75
N LEU A 519 -9.89 -6.56 4.21
CA LEU A 519 -9.31 -6.05 2.96
C LEU A 519 -10.25 -6.25 1.76
N ALA A 520 -11.00 -7.35 1.73
CA ALA A 520 -12.04 -7.59 0.74
C ALA A 520 -13.17 -6.54 0.83
N SER A 521 -13.62 -6.22 2.04
CA SER A 521 -14.60 -5.15 2.30
C SER A 521 -14.14 -3.76 1.83
N GLU A 522 -12.83 -3.52 1.80
CA GLU A 522 -12.25 -2.29 1.26
C GLU A 522 -12.03 -2.31 -0.27
N GLY A 523 -12.36 -3.41 -0.94
CA GLY A 523 -12.35 -3.52 -2.40
C GLY A 523 -11.16 -4.29 -2.99
N ALA A 524 -10.42 -5.05 -2.19
CA ALA A 524 -9.32 -5.88 -2.69
C ALA A 524 -9.84 -6.94 -3.67
N THR A 525 -9.23 -7.03 -4.85
CA THR A 525 -9.59 -8.03 -5.89
C THR A 525 -8.53 -9.12 -6.03
N GLY A 526 -7.61 -9.24 -5.06
CA GLY A 526 -6.60 -10.30 -4.96
C GLY A 526 -5.90 -10.30 -3.60
N PHE A 527 -5.34 -11.45 -3.22
CA PHE A 527 -4.75 -11.72 -1.91
C PHE A 527 -3.48 -12.57 -2.05
N ILE A 528 -2.31 -11.96 -1.87
CA ILE A 528 -1.01 -12.64 -2.01
C ILE A 528 -0.32 -12.67 -0.64
N PHE A 529 -0.43 -13.78 0.07
CA PHE A 529 0.01 -13.87 1.47
C PHE A 529 1.54 -13.88 1.61
N TYR A 530 2.05 -13.12 2.58
CA TYR A 530 3.48 -13.09 2.90
C TYR A 530 3.77 -13.89 4.19
N HIS A 531 4.62 -14.92 4.19
CA HIS A 531 5.07 -15.69 3.02
C HIS A 531 5.31 -17.18 3.36
N PHE A 532 5.29 -18.05 2.35
CA PHE A 532 5.35 -19.52 2.51
C PHE A 532 6.62 -20.03 3.22
N TRP A 533 7.78 -19.41 2.98
CA TRP A 533 9.05 -19.87 3.56
C TRP A 533 9.10 -19.75 5.09
N ASN A 534 8.44 -18.75 5.68
CA ASN A 534 8.45 -18.55 7.14
C ASN A 534 7.71 -19.70 7.84
N ILE A 535 6.57 -20.12 7.30
CA ILE A 535 5.79 -21.22 7.90
C ILE A 535 6.41 -22.59 7.61
N ARG A 536 7.17 -22.73 6.52
CA ARG A 536 7.90 -23.96 6.17
C ARG A 536 9.36 -23.96 6.63
N ASN A 537 9.76 -23.03 7.49
CA ASN A 537 11.15 -22.91 7.91
C ASN A 537 11.57 -24.17 8.70
N PRO A 538 12.53 -24.97 8.18
CA PRO A 538 12.91 -26.24 8.81
C PRO A 538 13.65 -26.04 10.15
N ASN A 539 14.07 -24.82 10.46
CA ASN A 539 14.76 -24.51 11.72
C ASN A 539 13.81 -24.28 12.89
N ILE A 540 12.48 -24.35 12.69
CA ILE A 540 11.50 -24.21 13.77
C ILE A 540 11.45 -25.53 14.56
N PRO A 541 11.85 -25.54 15.85
CA PRO A 541 12.01 -26.77 16.63
C PRO A 541 10.67 -27.26 17.22
N VAL A 542 9.60 -27.22 16.42
CA VAL A 542 8.25 -27.65 16.82
C VAL A 542 7.81 -28.76 15.86
N PRO A 543 7.77 -30.03 16.30
CA PRO A 543 7.31 -31.15 15.47
C PRO A 543 5.92 -30.90 14.89
N GLY A 544 5.74 -31.16 13.60
CA GLY A 544 4.45 -30.98 12.91
C GLY A 544 4.04 -29.51 12.66
N TYR A 545 4.88 -28.53 13.02
CA TYR A 545 4.57 -27.11 12.89
C TYR A 545 4.05 -26.72 11.50
N PHE A 546 4.79 -27.09 10.45
CA PHE A 546 4.37 -26.75 9.09
C PHE A 546 3.02 -27.37 8.74
N GLN A 547 2.77 -28.64 9.10
CA GLN A 547 1.52 -29.32 8.76
C GLN A 547 0.32 -28.62 9.42
N GLN A 548 0.42 -28.30 10.71
CA GLN A 548 -0.64 -27.58 11.41
C GLN A 548 -0.88 -26.19 10.80
N ARG A 549 0.20 -25.42 10.59
CA ARG A 549 0.11 -24.09 9.97
C ARG A 549 -0.47 -24.15 8.57
N TRP A 550 -0.09 -25.16 7.79
CA TRP A 550 -0.54 -25.31 6.41
C TRP A 550 -2.04 -25.60 6.33
N GLU A 551 -2.61 -26.43 7.21
CA GLU A 551 -4.06 -26.67 7.24
C GLU A 551 -4.85 -25.38 7.53
N ASP A 552 -4.42 -24.56 8.48
CA ASP A 552 -5.05 -23.26 8.75
C ASP A 552 -5.00 -22.34 7.53
N VAL A 553 -3.85 -22.31 6.86
CA VAL A 553 -3.60 -21.47 5.69
C VAL A 553 -4.43 -21.92 4.48
N LYS A 554 -4.59 -23.23 4.26
CA LYS A 554 -5.45 -23.79 3.22
C LYS A 554 -6.92 -23.42 3.44
N ASP A 555 -7.40 -23.47 4.69
CA ASP A 555 -8.79 -23.12 5.04
C ASP A 555 -9.12 -21.65 4.71
N VAL A 556 -8.19 -20.74 5.02
CA VAL A 556 -8.32 -19.31 4.69
C VAL A 556 -8.33 -19.09 3.17
N ALA A 557 -7.43 -19.74 2.43
CA ALA A 557 -7.41 -19.66 0.97
C ALA A 557 -8.72 -20.19 0.35
N ALA A 558 -9.23 -21.32 0.87
CA ALA A 558 -10.49 -21.90 0.41
C ALA A 558 -11.68 -20.98 0.68
N THR A 559 -11.70 -20.32 1.84
CA THR A 559 -12.70 -19.32 2.21
C THR A 559 -12.69 -18.16 1.20
N LEU A 560 -11.53 -17.57 0.89
CA LEU A 560 -11.42 -16.49 -0.09
C LEU A 560 -11.85 -16.92 -1.49
N LYS A 561 -11.45 -18.12 -1.94
CA LYS A 561 -11.89 -18.65 -3.23
C LYS A 561 -13.40 -18.87 -3.29
N SER A 562 -14.04 -19.28 -2.19
CA SER A 562 -15.49 -19.44 -2.15
C SER A 562 -16.26 -18.12 -2.33
N LEU A 563 -15.64 -16.98 -2.00
CA LEU A 563 -16.21 -15.64 -2.15
C LEU A 563 -16.03 -15.05 -3.56
N GLU A 564 -15.33 -15.72 -4.47
CA GLU A 564 -15.03 -15.22 -5.82
C GLU A 564 -16.26 -14.71 -6.59
N PRO A 565 -17.45 -15.36 -6.58
CA PRO A 565 -18.64 -14.85 -7.27
C PRO A 565 -19.15 -13.49 -6.75
N TRP A 566 -18.83 -13.13 -5.51
CA TRP A 566 -19.24 -11.89 -4.86
C TRP A 566 -18.16 -10.82 -4.93
N LEU A 567 -16.90 -11.17 -4.67
CA LEU A 567 -15.79 -10.21 -4.70
C LEU A 567 -15.50 -9.70 -6.11
N LEU A 568 -15.73 -10.54 -7.13
CA LEU A 568 -15.52 -10.20 -8.53
C LEU A 568 -16.81 -9.87 -9.28
N ALA A 569 -17.91 -9.62 -8.57
CA ALA A 569 -19.15 -9.18 -9.18
C ALA A 569 -19.05 -7.76 -9.77
N ASP A 570 -20.03 -7.40 -10.60
CA ASP A 570 -20.13 -6.05 -11.18
C ASP A 570 -20.66 -5.02 -10.16
N ALA A 571 -21.30 -5.47 -9.09
CA ALA A 571 -21.71 -4.63 -7.96
C ALA A 571 -20.51 -4.23 -7.10
N TRP A 572 -20.51 -3.00 -6.56
CA TRP A 572 -19.51 -2.58 -5.58
C TRP A 572 -19.89 -3.10 -4.17
N PRO A 573 -18.92 -3.37 -3.29
CA PRO A 573 -19.20 -3.65 -1.89
C PRO A 573 -19.88 -2.45 -1.22
N GLU A 574 -20.94 -2.70 -0.46
CA GLU A 574 -21.74 -1.68 0.21
C GLU A 574 -21.56 -1.78 1.74
N PRO A 575 -21.15 -0.71 2.43
CA PRO A 575 -21.14 -0.71 3.89
C PRO A 575 -22.58 -0.79 4.41
N VAL A 576 -22.79 -1.64 5.42
CA VAL A 576 -24.09 -1.79 6.08
C VAL A 576 -24.08 -1.02 7.39
N LEU A 577 -25.10 -0.19 7.60
CA LEU A 577 -25.28 0.52 8.86
C LEU A 577 -25.74 -0.44 9.95
N CYS A 578 -25.00 -0.46 11.05
CA CYS A 578 -25.38 -1.20 12.25
C CYS A 578 -26.30 -0.36 13.14
N SER A 579 -27.34 -0.97 13.71
CA SER A 579 -28.26 -0.31 14.65
C SER A 579 -27.65 -0.15 16.05
N SER A 580 -26.69 -1.00 16.41
CA SER A 580 -25.85 -0.87 17.61
C SER A 580 -24.48 -1.43 17.32
N VAL A 581 -23.44 -0.85 17.94
CA VAL A 581 -22.05 -1.31 17.85
C VAL A 581 -21.36 -1.11 19.19
N GLU A 582 -20.71 -2.16 19.69
CA GLU A 582 -19.68 -2.13 20.72
C GLU A 582 -18.36 -2.62 20.10
N GLY A 583 -17.25 -1.96 20.44
CA GLY A 583 -15.97 -2.22 19.78
C GLY A 583 -15.90 -1.63 18.36
N LYS A 584 -15.03 -2.19 17.52
CA LYS A 584 -14.84 -1.78 16.12
C LYS A 584 -15.30 -2.90 15.19
N VAL A 585 -16.55 -2.82 14.74
CA VAL A 585 -17.17 -3.81 13.86
C VAL A 585 -17.54 -3.19 12.53
N HIS A 586 -17.25 -3.90 11.45
CA HIS A 586 -17.61 -3.53 10.09
C HIS A 586 -18.50 -4.61 9.50
N VAL A 587 -19.58 -4.18 8.84
CA VAL A 587 -20.47 -5.06 8.07
C VAL A 587 -20.48 -4.57 6.63
N THR A 588 -20.24 -5.48 5.69
CA THR A 588 -20.21 -5.16 4.26
C THR A 588 -21.06 -6.16 3.50
N ARG A 589 -21.97 -5.64 2.67
CA ARG A 589 -22.77 -6.42 1.75
C ARG A 589 -22.04 -6.53 0.41
N PHE A 590 -22.07 -7.73 -0.14
CA PHE A 590 -21.68 -8.02 -1.50
C PHE A 590 -22.85 -8.67 -2.23
N GLN A 591 -23.03 -8.35 -3.50
CA GLN A 591 -24.04 -8.95 -4.35
C GLN A 591 -23.36 -9.61 -5.55
N ALA A 592 -23.59 -10.91 -5.73
CA ALA A 592 -23.12 -11.64 -6.90
C ALA A 592 -23.91 -11.23 -8.15
N ASN A 593 -23.36 -11.51 -9.34
CA ASN A 593 -24.01 -11.18 -10.62
C ASN A 593 -25.36 -11.91 -10.85
N ASP A 594 -25.62 -12.98 -10.11
CA ASP A 594 -26.91 -13.68 -10.12
C ASP A 594 -27.92 -13.13 -9.09
N GLY A 595 -27.60 -12.02 -8.42
CA GLY A 595 -28.45 -11.32 -7.47
C GLY A 595 -28.37 -11.83 -6.03
N ARG A 596 -27.59 -12.89 -5.75
CA ARG A 596 -27.44 -13.41 -4.38
C ARG A 596 -26.58 -12.48 -3.52
N ASP A 597 -27.03 -12.19 -2.32
CA ASP A 597 -26.28 -11.42 -1.34
C ASP A 597 -25.36 -12.31 -0.49
N CYS A 598 -24.25 -11.73 -0.04
CA CYS A 598 -23.36 -12.25 0.99
C CYS A 598 -22.97 -11.08 1.91
N PHE A 599 -22.87 -11.32 3.22
CA PHE A 599 -22.39 -10.32 4.16
C PHE A 599 -21.08 -10.78 4.79
N ILE A 600 -20.12 -9.89 4.85
CA ILE A 600 -18.89 -10.06 5.63
C ILE A 600 -19.02 -9.18 6.86
N VAL A 601 -18.80 -9.77 8.04
CA VAL A 601 -18.74 -9.06 9.32
C VAL A 601 -17.36 -9.25 9.90
N THR A 602 -16.69 -8.17 10.31
CA THR A 602 -15.35 -8.23 10.90
C THR A 602 -15.27 -7.37 12.16
N ALA A 603 -14.65 -7.89 13.21
CA ALA A 603 -14.26 -7.14 14.40
C ALA A 603 -12.75 -6.92 14.42
N ASN A 604 -12.32 -5.69 14.66
CA ASN A 604 -10.90 -5.36 14.65
C ASN A 604 -10.17 -5.81 15.91
N GLY A 605 -10.85 -6.04 17.03
CA GLY A 605 -10.21 -6.19 18.34
C GLY A 605 -9.57 -4.89 18.86
N PRO A 606 -8.89 -4.93 20.03
CA PRO A 606 -8.85 -6.06 20.94
C PRO A 606 -10.11 -6.08 21.83
N GLY A 607 -10.38 -7.21 22.48
CA GLY A 607 -11.49 -7.33 23.42
C GLY A 607 -12.84 -7.57 22.77
N HIS A 608 -13.91 -7.35 23.55
CA HIS A 608 -15.27 -7.67 23.14
C HIS A 608 -15.76 -6.76 22.02
N SER A 609 -16.51 -7.33 21.08
CA SER A 609 -17.15 -6.60 20.00
C SER A 609 -18.54 -7.17 19.74
N GLN A 610 -19.50 -6.27 19.55
CA GLN A 610 -20.89 -6.60 19.24
C GLN A 610 -21.42 -5.67 18.15
N ALA A 611 -22.23 -6.19 17.23
CA ALA A 611 -22.99 -5.36 16.32
C ALA A 611 -24.35 -5.97 15.98
N ALA A 612 -25.37 -5.12 15.87
CA ALA A 612 -26.67 -5.50 15.33
C ALA A 612 -26.88 -4.88 13.95
N PHE A 613 -27.34 -5.67 12.98
CA PHE A 613 -27.60 -5.21 11.61
C PHE A 613 -28.72 -6.04 10.96
N THR A 614 -29.23 -5.58 9.82
CA THR A 614 -30.31 -6.26 9.09
C THR A 614 -29.83 -6.74 7.73
N THR A 615 -30.48 -7.80 7.26
CA THR A 615 -30.25 -8.39 5.93
C THR A 615 -31.57 -8.39 5.14
N PRO A 616 -31.53 -8.29 3.81
CA PRO A 616 -32.75 -8.23 3.00
C PRO A 616 -33.46 -9.59 2.90
N ALA A 617 -32.76 -10.69 3.19
CA ALA A 617 -33.25 -12.05 3.12
C ALA A 617 -32.66 -12.91 4.26
N PRO A 618 -33.26 -14.07 4.57
CA PRO A 618 -32.67 -15.02 5.52
C PRO A 618 -31.27 -15.46 5.08
N MET A 619 -30.33 -15.41 6.03
CA MET A 619 -28.94 -15.81 5.81
C MET A 619 -28.52 -16.95 6.75
N ARG A 620 -27.32 -17.50 6.54
CA ARG A 620 -26.68 -18.50 7.40
C ARG A 620 -25.28 -18.03 7.75
N SER A 621 -25.01 -17.91 9.04
CA SER A 621 -23.65 -17.69 9.55
C SER A 621 -22.77 -18.91 9.30
N LEU A 622 -21.58 -18.66 8.75
CA LEU A 622 -20.61 -19.70 8.45
C LEU A 622 -19.81 -20.13 9.69
N TYR A 623 -19.48 -19.19 10.57
CA TYR A 623 -18.63 -19.45 11.74
C TYR A 623 -19.33 -19.34 13.08
N GLY A 624 -20.64 -19.06 13.08
CA GLY A 624 -21.49 -19.03 14.28
C GLY A 624 -21.32 -17.79 15.16
N LEU A 625 -20.65 -16.74 14.69
CA LEU A 625 -20.46 -15.50 15.45
C LEU A 625 -21.63 -14.53 15.30
N ALA A 626 -22.41 -14.66 14.22
CA ALA A 626 -23.65 -13.94 13.99
C ALA A 626 -24.87 -14.85 14.21
N THR A 627 -25.79 -14.42 15.07
CA THR A 627 -27.04 -15.12 15.40
C THR A 627 -28.24 -14.29 14.98
N THR A 628 -29.32 -14.93 14.51
CA THR A 628 -30.54 -14.21 14.14
C THR A 628 -31.35 -13.82 15.37
N ALA A 629 -31.85 -12.59 15.40
CA ALA A 629 -32.76 -12.07 16.41
C ALA A 629 -34.24 -12.07 15.95
N GLY A 630 -34.55 -12.67 14.80
CA GLY A 630 -35.85 -12.57 14.13
C GLY A 630 -35.86 -11.49 13.03
N ASP A 631 -36.80 -11.58 12.09
CA ASP A 631 -37.04 -10.60 11.01
C ASP A 631 -35.78 -10.17 10.25
N ASN A 632 -34.91 -11.13 9.92
CA ASN A 632 -33.61 -10.90 9.25
C ASN A 632 -32.67 -9.92 9.97
N THR A 633 -32.88 -9.70 11.27
CA THR A 633 -31.97 -8.99 12.16
C THR A 633 -30.92 -9.97 12.69
N TRP A 634 -29.67 -9.53 12.73
CA TRP A 634 -28.51 -10.31 13.12
C TRP A 634 -27.75 -9.61 14.23
N ASN A 635 -27.34 -10.37 15.24
CA ASN A 635 -26.43 -9.96 16.30
C ASN A 635 -25.11 -10.70 16.11
N PHE A 636 -24.06 -9.97 15.75
CA PHE A 636 -22.69 -10.45 15.76
C PHE A 636 -22.06 -10.20 17.13
N THR A 637 -21.38 -11.21 17.67
CA THR A 637 -20.63 -11.11 18.92
C THR A 637 -19.31 -11.87 18.78
N ALA A 638 -18.19 -11.22 19.12
CA ALA A 638 -16.88 -11.86 19.10
C ALA A 638 -15.91 -11.19 20.08
N ASP A 639 -14.81 -11.88 20.39
CA ASP A 639 -13.68 -11.33 21.15
C ASP A 639 -12.43 -11.29 20.26
N GLY A 640 -11.68 -10.18 20.33
CA GLY A 640 -10.44 -10.00 19.57
C GLY A 640 -10.67 -9.72 18.09
N ILE A 641 -9.67 -10.05 17.28
CA ILE A 641 -9.79 -10.02 15.81
C ILE A 641 -10.62 -11.23 15.39
N ALA A 642 -11.78 -10.98 14.78
CA ALA A 642 -12.69 -12.04 14.37
C ALA A 642 -13.49 -11.66 13.13
N ALA A 643 -14.01 -12.65 12.42
CA ALA A 643 -14.90 -12.43 11.29
C ALA A 643 -15.92 -13.54 11.08
N ASP A 644 -17.08 -13.14 10.54
CA ASP A 644 -18.11 -14.04 10.06
C ASP A 644 -18.49 -13.75 8.61
N ILE A 645 -19.04 -14.77 7.95
CA ILE A 645 -19.63 -14.68 6.62
C ILE A 645 -21.07 -15.15 6.74
N LEU A 646 -22.02 -14.30 6.35
CA LEU A 646 -23.41 -14.69 6.19
C LEU A 646 -23.68 -15.04 4.72
N TRP A 647 -23.98 -16.31 4.49
CA TRP A 647 -24.39 -16.83 3.18
C TRP A 647 -25.90 -16.77 2.99
N PRO A 648 -26.40 -16.68 1.73
CA PRO A 648 -27.82 -16.81 1.48
C PRO A 648 -28.25 -18.25 1.83
N GLN A 649 -29.44 -18.39 2.41
CA GLN A 649 -30.02 -19.71 2.73
C GLN A 649 -30.47 -20.47 1.48
#